data_AF-A0A8K0WCZ4-F1
#
_entry.id   AF-A0A8K0WCZ4-F1
#
_cell.length_a   1.000
_cell.length_b   1.000
_cell.length_c   1.000
_cell.angle_alpha   90.00
_cell.angle_beta   90.00
_cell.angle_gamma   90.00
#
_symmetry.space_group_name_H-M   'P 1'
#
loop_
_entity.id
_entity.type
_entity.pdbx_description
1 polymer ?
#
loop_
_entity_poly.entity_id
_entity_poly.type
_entity_poly.pdbx_seq_one_letter_code
_entity_poly.pdbx_strand_id
1 'polypeptide(L)'
;MDKIAETCIESTNVLPHWLPNGKAFWYKQSPEPDKHQFFYVDVLQKTRELAFDHKSLAEALQEKTNEKVDALSLPLSLIEPVPEESCIRFRFDRRKWQFGPENKLQEWDGIFSTELDHMLEKEVPSSHNHSQVTVDFVNRTGKTLSVFWIDWNAKPVFYRTIRNGETKRQLTYVGHVWRLVDASDEKFRAVYAAPDEGSHVAIIERLSDLIPEASPPSDDEDSDDTKESTEPEAGTLYVKDFNLWYKDEDGQVAQLSENGTKENPFDKNHLYKSPDNCYAVAWQYNPEQDHKINLVESSPKDQLEPKLHTKAYLKPGDRVRIDRPRLFDLKSHSEVTTDNTLFENPYRLNSLGWNRDSQEYLLYFNERGHQHVRVIGMSTSGHVRALVEEKSTTFVDYTKVYYKVFKDTNELLWLSERDGYNHLYLLDLATGAVKTQITKGSWMVNLVESVDEEHRRIWLQGYGLKDGEDPYHAHLARVNFDGSDFKILTDGDGTHSWAFSPDKRYLKDSWSRVDSPPTTVLRDGESGEEIMELEKGDLKELEDKGWSSPERFVAAGRDSETLIYGIIIRPANFDKAKEYPVLDSIYAGPHNFSVPKAFSAVSRQRQWADKGYVVVQVDGMGTNWRGKRFHDVCYKNLHDSGLPDHIAWLKTAASTRPWLDLSRVGIMGGSAGGQNAVAGMLHHSEFFKAAVADSGCHDNRMDKLWWNELWMGYPVDEAYEKASNITHAAKLKGALMLIVGDLDDNVDPSSTFQLVNALNKERKNYEFLFIPGGEHCCGGGEYGLARQREFFKRHLQEKMRFEPQEPLQTPWPLFFFLSSPLSLPLLLFLHLFILSTCSSFFNPFHESKMKIEYLSVGLLALFSPLAAAWSKEDREIFRIRDEIAKYETNQAANFYDILGVPSSASLDDITKAYRKQTRNLHPDKVRQAMRSQAEKDKKNGANTKPPTNAEIKTAIKKAGEAQARLSLIANILRGPERDRYDHFLSNGFPLWKGTDYYYNRYRPGLGTVIVGLFIVVGGGFHYLTLYMSWKRQTEFVERYIKFARETAWGNGLNIPGVDAAPAPPAEPAPAPASDEEEAPPVPQNRRERRMQEKFSKRDGAKPVKKTRRVQPQAPSGTATPTPAGGPTGARKRVVAENGKILVVDSLGDVYLEGEDDEGEVREFLLDPNELAKPTMKDTAVFRAPIFLFNITAGRFLPKKNSELAYDVSGDEDDSDVPQPTPSTDSAGEDFELLDKSTDSLSKAKASGASQGKANKRKGKKR
;
A
#
# COMPACT_ATOMS: atom_id res chain seq x y z
N MET A 1 7.51 3.97 -33.26
CA MET A 1 8.57 4.60 -32.45
C MET A 1 9.30 3.52 -31.69
N ASP A 2 8.58 2.77 -30.86
CA ASP A 2 8.92 1.52 -30.17
C ASP A 2 9.94 0.68 -30.96
N LYS A 3 9.52 0.07 -32.07
CA LYS A 3 10.39 -0.71 -32.97
C LYS A 3 11.70 -0.04 -33.41
N ILE A 4 11.72 1.28 -33.57
CA ILE A 4 12.91 2.02 -34.02
C ILE A 4 13.84 2.28 -32.82
N ALA A 5 13.29 2.46 -31.62
CA ALA A 5 14.06 2.56 -30.39
C ALA A 5 14.59 1.18 -29.95
N GLU A 6 13.80 0.12 -30.14
CA GLU A 6 14.22 -1.28 -30.04
C GLU A 6 15.37 -1.56 -31.01
N THR A 7 15.21 -1.29 -32.31
CA THR A 7 16.30 -1.43 -33.29
C THR A 7 17.53 -0.57 -32.96
N CYS A 8 17.35 0.65 -32.42
CA CYS A 8 18.48 1.46 -31.94
C CYS A 8 19.23 0.76 -30.79
N ILE A 9 18.54 0.09 -29.86
CA ILE A 9 19.16 -0.69 -28.78
C ILE A 9 19.81 -1.97 -29.33
N GLU A 10 19.08 -2.75 -30.13
CA GLU A 10 19.53 -4.01 -30.75
C GLU A 10 20.78 -3.79 -31.62
N SER A 11 20.82 -2.72 -32.41
CA SER A 11 21.98 -2.36 -33.23
C SER A 11 23.26 -2.08 -32.42
N THR A 12 23.12 -1.82 -31.12
CA THR A 12 24.24 -1.59 -30.19
C THR A 12 24.53 -2.76 -29.26
N ASN A 13 23.70 -3.81 -29.29
CA ASN A 13 23.92 -4.99 -28.47
C ASN A 13 25.08 -5.80 -29.04
N VAL A 14 26.15 -5.96 -28.26
CA VAL A 14 27.26 -6.85 -28.59
C VAL A 14 27.20 -8.07 -27.68
N LEU A 15 27.00 -9.22 -28.30
CA LEU A 15 27.18 -10.54 -27.70
C LEU A 15 28.49 -11.15 -28.22
N PRO A 16 29.60 -11.11 -27.46
CA PRO A 16 30.90 -11.54 -27.94
C PRO A 16 31.07 -13.06 -27.90
N HIS A 17 31.23 -13.68 -29.07
CA HIS A 17 31.59 -15.09 -29.24
C HIS A 17 33.13 -15.21 -29.30
N TRP A 18 33.75 -15.46 -28.15
CA TRP A 18 35.20 -15.55 -28.00
C TRP A 18 35.79 -16.78 -28.70
N LEU A 19 36.90 -16.58 -29.41
CA LEU A 19 37.69 -17.68 -29.96
C LEU A 19 38.48 -18.40 -28.84
N PRO A 20 38.87 -19.68 -29.02
CA PRO A 20 39.57 -20.46 -27.99
C PRO A 20 40.88 -19.85 -27.48
N ASN A 21 41.50 -18.93 -28.24
CA ASN A 21 42.72 -18.25 -27.85
C ASN A 21 42.51 -17.03 -26.91
N GLY A 22 41.27 -16.64 -26.63
CA GLY A 22 40.89 -15.51 -25.78
C GLY A 22 41.29 -14.12 -26.30
N LYS A 23 41.87 -14.00 -27.50
CA LYS A 23 42.46 -12.76 -28.04
C LYS A 23 41.62 -12.08 -29.12
N ALA A 24 40.61 -12.79 -29.61
CA ALA A 24 39.67 -12.29 -30.58
C ALA A 24 38.29 -12.88 -30.32
N PHE A 25 37.26 -12.18 -30.78
CA PHE A 25 35.89 -12.65 -30.78
C PHE A 25 35.19 -12.21 -32.06
N TRP A 26 34.03 -12.78 -32.33
CA TRP A 26 33.10 -12.25 -33.32
C TRP A 26 31.75 -11.97 -32.68
N TYR A 27 30.93 -11.17 -33.35
CA TYR A 27 29.53 -10.98 -32.95
C TYR A 27 28.66 -10.64 -34.15
N LYS A 28 27.35 -10.82 -33.96
CA LYS A 28 26.31 -10.45 -34.92
C LYS A 28 25.75 -9.07 -34.54
N GLN A 29 25.71 -8.14 -35.47
CA GLN A 29 25.01 -6.85 -35.34
C GLN A 29 23.74 -6.90 -36.19
N SER A 30 22.59 -6.48 -35.64
CA SER A 30 21.31 -6.41 -36.37
C SER A 30 20.86 -4.95 -36.51
N PRO A 31 21.27 -4.20 -37.57
CA PRO A 31 20.93 -2.79 -37.72
C PRO A 31 19.46 -2.54 -38.13
N GLU A 32 18.75 -3.54 -38.63
CA GLU A 32 17.30 -3.51 -38.89
C GLU A 32 16.72 -4.91 -38.65
N PRO A 33 15.40 -5.05 -38.40
CA PRO A 33 14.75 -6.37 -38.40
C PRO A 33 15.05 -7.15 -39.69
N ASP A 34 15.37 -8.44 -39.52
CA ASP A 34 15.80 -9.37 -40.59
C ASP A 34 17.10 -8.99 -41.33
N LYS A 35 17.81 -7.91 -40.95
CA LYS A 35 19.14 -7.59 -41.49
C LYS A 35 20.21 -7.70 -40.42
N HIS A 36 21.34 -8.31 -40.77
CA HIS A 36 22.47 -8.45 -39.88
C HIS A 36 23.82 -8.53 -40.60
N GLN A 37 24.85 -8.13 -39.87
CA GLN A 37 26.25 -8.23 -40.26
C GLN A 37 27.01 -9.01 -39.19
N PHE A 38 28.17 -9.55 -39.56
CA PHE A 38 29.04 -10.32 -38.67
C PHE A 38 30.37 -9.59 -38.59
N PHE A 39 30.75 -9.19 -37.38
CA PHE A 39 32.00 -8.48 -37.12
C PHE A 39 33.01 -9.40 -36.45
N TYR A 40 34.26 -9.29 -36.86
CA TYR A 40 35.42 -9.88 -36.20
C TYR A 40 36.18 -8.77 -35.46
N VAL A 41 36.61 -9.07 -34.25
CA VAL A 41 37.35 -8.15 -33.37
C VAL A 41 38.66 -8.80 -32.94
N ASP A 42 39.78 -8.24 -33.39
CA ASP A 42 41.11 -8.57 -32.86
C ASP A 42 41.45 -7.57 -31.74
N VAL A 43 41.51 -8.07 -30.51
CA VAL A 43 41.69 -7.24 -29.32
C VAL A 43 43.14 -6.74 -29.19
N LEU A 44 44.11 -7.44 -29.79
CA LEU A 44 45.53 -7.05 -29.77
C LEU A 44 45.84 -5.97 -30.81
N GLN A 45 45.24 -6.07 -32.01
CA GLN A 45 45.35 -5.04 -33.05
C GLN A 45 44.40 -3.86 -32.81
N LYS A 46 43.41 -4.02 -31.92
CA LYS A 46 42.30 -3.07 -31.69
C LYS A 46 41.50 -2.78 -32.96
N THR A 47 41.29 -3.81 -33.78
CA THR A 47 40.54 -3.71 -35.04
C THR A 47 39.17 -4.36 -34.90
N ARG A 48 38.15 -3.71 -35.50
CA ARG A 48 36.80 -4.22 -35.68
C ARG A 48 36.50 -4.12 -37.17
N GLU A 49 36.26 -5.25 -37.82
CA GLU A 49 35.99 -5.33 -39.25
C GLU A 49 34.92 -6.39 -39.55
N LEU A 50 34.41 -6.43 -40.79
CA LEU A 50 33.51 -7.52 -41.18
C LEU A 50 34.28 -8.84 -41.15
N ALA A 51 33.70 -9.87 -40.53
CA ALA A 51 34.35 -11.18 -40.38
C ALA A 51 34.63 -11.88 -41.72
N PHE A 52 33.99 -11.45 -42.80
CA PHE A 52 34.11 -11.94 -44.17
C PHE A 52 33.38 -10.99 -45.14
N ASP A 53 33.52 -11.20 -46.45
CA ASP A 53 32.72 -10.50 -47.47
C ASP A 53 31.32 -11.13 -47.60
N HIS A 54 30.34 -10.54 -46.93
CA HIS A 54 28.92 -10.94 -46.96
C HIS A 54 28.34 -11.07 -48.37
N LYS A 55 28.76 -10.18 -49.28
CA LYS A 55 28.23 -10.17 -50.66
C LYS A 55 28.78 -11.34 -51.44
N SER A 56 30.10 -11.53 -51.43
CA SER A 56 30.73 -12.66 -52.11
C SER A 56 30.25 -14.00 -51.54
N LEU A 57 29.99 -14.10 -50.23
CA LEU A 57 29.41 -15.31 -49.65
C LEU A 57 27.97 -15.55 -50.11
N ALA A 58 27.11 -14.54 -50.15
CA ALA A 58 25.73 -14.68 -50.62
C ALA A 58 25.68 -15.12 -52.10
N GLU A 59 26.52 -14.53 -52.96
CA GLU A 59 26.66 -14.90 -54.37
C GLU A 59 27.14 -16.36 -54.51
N ALA A 60 28.16 -16.78 -53.75
CA ALA A 60 28.67 -18.15 -53.78
C ALA A 60 27.67 -19.19 -53.23
N LEU A 61 26.91 -18.87 -52.18
CA LEU A 61 25.84 -19.72 -51.66
C LEU A 61 24.71 -19.87 -52.69
N GLN A 62 24.28 -18.76 -53.29
CA GLN A 62 23.26 -18.76 -54.34
C GLN A 62 23.68 -19.62 -55.56
N GLU A 63 24.94 -19.57 -55.98
CA GLU A 63 25.46 -20.44 -57.05
C GLU A 63 25.43 -21.92 -56.66
N LYS A 64 25.73 -22.26 -55.40
CA LYS A 64 25.82 -23.65 -54.92
C LYS A 64 24.48 -24.30 -54.58
N THR A 65 23.54 -23.57 -54.00
CA THR A 65 22.24 -24.13 -53.57
C THR A 65 21.09 -23.78 -54.51
N ASN A 66 21.29 -22.85 -55.45
CA ASN A 66 20.27 -22.34 -56.36
C ASN A 66 19.08 -21.66 -55.64
N GLU A 67 19.28 -21.26 -54.38
CA GLU A 67 18.34 -20.47 -53.59
C GLU A 67 18.74 -18.98 -53.61
N LYS A 68 17.77 -18.08 -53.44
CA LYS A 68 18.06 -16.64 -53.34
C LYS A 68 18.53 -16.31 -51.93
N VAL A 69 19.82 -15.98 -51.79
CA VAL A 69 20.44 -15.55 -50.53
C VAL A 69 20.65 -14.02 -50.57
N ASP A 70 20.30 -13.32 -49.49
CA ASP A 70 20.59 -11.89 -49.32
C ASP A 70 21.86 -11.71 -48.48
N ALA A 71 22.77 -10.84 -48.92
CA ALA A 71 24.02 -10.54 -48.22
C ALA A 71 23.80 -9.87 -46.86
N LEU A 72 22.70 -9.11 -46.71
CA LEU A 72 22.34 -8.51 -45.42
C LEU A 72 21.44 -9.41 -44.57
N SER A 73 21.00 -10.57 -45.06
CA SER A 73 20.12 -11.50 -44.31
C SER A 73 20.63 -12.94 -44.40
N LEU A 74 21.95 -13.13 -44.34
CA LEU A 74 22.59 -14.44 -44.43
C LEU A 74 22.04 -15.39 -43.35
N PRO A 75 21.45 -16.56 -43.68
CA PRO A 75 20.78 -17.45 -42.73
C PRO A 75 21.78 -18.29 -41.90
N LEU A 76 22.72 -17.61 -41.25
CA LEU A 76 23.74 -18.15 -40.37
C LEU A 76 23.41 -17.77 -38.93
N SER A 77 23.37 -18.74 -38.02
CA SER A 77 23.34 -18.48 -36.57
C SER A 77 24.75 -18.41 -35.98
N LEU A 78 25.62 -19.33 -36.40
CA LEU A 78 26.99 -19.47 -35.90
C LEU A 78 28.01 -19.39 -37.05
N ILE A 79 29.08 -18.65 -36.82
CA ILE A 79 30.31 -18.68 -37.63
C ILE A 79 31.51 -19.05 -36.74
N GLU A 80 32.54 -19.62 -37.35
CA GLU A 80 33.86 -19.84 -36.76
C GLU A 80 34.89 -19.16 -37.67
N PRO A 81 35.34 -17.94 -37.35
CA PRO A 81 36.48 -17.31 -38.00
C PRO A 81 37.76 -18.10 -37.71
N VAL A 82 38.53 -18.40 -38.76
CA VAL A 82 39.84 -19.09 -38.68
C VAL A 82 40.89 -18.17 -39.30
N PRO A 83 41.44 -17.19 -38.53
CA PRO A 83 42.33 -16.16 -39.07
C PRO A 83 43.61 -16.73 -39.71
N GLU A 84 44.14 -17.81 -39.14
CA GLU A 84 45.34 -18.51 -39.63
C GLU A 84 45.17 -19.08 -41.04
N GLU A 85 43.93 -19.43 -41.43
CA GLU A 85 43.56 -19.89 -42.78
C GLU A 85 42.94 -18.78 -43.64
N SER A 86 42.75 -17.57 -43.09
CA SER A 86 42.04 -16.46 -43.72
C SER A 86 40.67 -16.87 -44.27
N CYS A 87 39.91 -17.63 -43.47
CA CYS A 87 38.60 -18.16 -43.84
C CYS A 87 37.61 -18.10 -42.67
N ILE A 88 36.34 -18.34 -42.96
CA ILE A 88 35.32 -18.68 -41.98
C ILE A 88 34.81 -20.10 -42.21
N ARG A 89 34.32 -20.74 -41.15
CA ARG A 89 33.54 -21.98 -41.22
C ARG A 89 32.14 -21.73 -40.67
N PHE A 90 31.13 -22.35 -41.25
CA PHE A 90 29.73 -22.18 -40.82
C PHE A 90 28.85 -23.35 -41.26
N ARG A 91 27.61 -23.39 -40.76
CA ARG A 91 26.57 -24.34 -41.19
C ARG A 91 25.56 -23.67 -42.09
N PHE A 92 25.22 -24.33 -43.20
CA PHE A 92 24.09 -23.94 -44.06
C PHE A 92 23.52 -25.17 -44.77
N ASP A 93 22.19 -25.26 -44.85
CA ASP A 93 21.44 -26.43 -45.35
C ASP A 93 21.96 -27.79 -44.79
N ARG A 94 22.11 -27.88 -43.47
CA ARG A 94 22.64 -29.05 -42.73
C ARG A 94 24.07 -29.48 -43.10
N ARG A 95 24.73 -28.81 -44.05
CA ARG A 95 26.13 -29.03 -44.41
C ARG A 95 27.04 -28.07 -43.66
N LYS A 96 28.31 -28.45 -43.60
CA LYS A 96 29.41 -27.65 -43.08
C LYS A 96 30.16 -27.04 -44.27
N TRP A 97 30.42 -25.74 -44.21
CA TRP A 97 31.06 -24.99 -45.29
C TRP A 97 32.25 -24.21 -44.76
N GLN A 98 33.26 -24.06 -45.61
CA GLN A 98 34.36 -23.12 -45.42
C GLN A 98 34.33 -22.07 -46.54
N PHE A 99 34.44 -20.80 -46.18
CA PHE A 99 34.51 -19.68 -47.11
C PHE A 99 35.80 -18.89 -46.92
N GLY A 100 36.62 -18.83 -47.96
CA GLY A 100 37.98 -18.30 -47.93
C GLY A 100 39.06 -19.39 -47.89
N PRO A 101 40.32 -19.05 -48.18
CA PRO A 101 40.78 -17.74 -48.65
C PRO A 101 40.31 -17.41 -50.08
N GLU A 102 40.51 -16.16 -50.52
CA GLU A 102 40.11 -15.65 -51.85
C GLU A 102 38.60 -15.77 -52.19
N ASN A 103 37.71 -15.62 -51.19
CA ASN A 103 36.25 -15.70 -51.34
C ASN A 103 35.75 -17.01 -51.99
N LYS A 104 36.49 -18.12 -51.84
CA LYS A 104 36.11 -19.45 -52.34
C LYS A 104 35.23 -20.17 -51.34
N LEU A 105 34.07 -20.66 -51.79
CA LEU A 105 33.17 -21.50 -51.00
C LEU A 105 33.39 -22.99 -51.30
N GLN A 106 33.68 -23.78 -50.26
CA GLN A 106 33.87 -25.23 -50.33
C GLN A 106 33.13 -25.96 -49.20
N GLU A 107 32.66 -27.18 -49.46
CA GLU A 107 32.12 -28.07 -48.42
C GLU A 107 33.30 -28.56 -47.56
N TRP A 108 33.14 -28.55 -46.23
CA TRP A 108 34.20 -28.81 -45.26
C TRP A 108 33.73 -29.86 -44.25
N ASP A 109 34.45 -30.96 -44.10
CA ASP A 109 34.02 -32.15 -43.35
C ASP A 109 34.58 -32.22 -41.92
N GLY A 110 35.29 -31.19 -41.47
CA GLY A 110 35.90 -31.12 -40.15
C GLY A 110 34.94 -30.90 -38.97
N ILE A 111 35.52 -30.75 -37.78
CA ILE A 111 34.84 -30.46 -36.50
C ILE A 111 35.16 -29.01 -36.14
N PHE A 112 34.14 -28.21 -35.81
CA PHE A 112 34.37 -26.79 -35.48
C PHE A 112 35.21 -26.72 -34.19
N SER A 113 36.22 -25.86 -34.09
CA SER A 113 36.94 -25.69 -32.81
C SER A 113 36.09 -24.98 -31.76
N THR A 114 35.03 -24.30 -32.19
CA THR A 114 33.96 -23.75 -31.35
C THR A 114 32.80 -24.74 -31.14
N GLU A 115 32.84 -25.95 -31.70
CA GLU A 115 32.07 -27.09 -31.16
C GLU A 115 32.76 -27.59 -29.88
N LEU A 116 32.65 -26.81 -28.80
CA LEU A 116 32.17 -27.48 -27.60
C LEU A 116 30.75 -27.93 -27.92
N ASP A 117 30.41 -29.18 -27.58
CA ASP A 117 29.00 -29.55 -27.46
C ASP A 117 28.30 -28.46 -26.63
N HIS A 118 27.07 -28.08 -26.97
CA HIS A 118 26.27 -27.19 -26.11
C HIS A 118 26.01 -27.77 -24.71
N MET A 119 26.43 -29.02 -24.51
CA MET A 119 26.69 -29.73 -23.27
C MET A 119 28.00 -29.23 -22.64
N LEU A 120 27.95 -28.34 -21.65
CA LEU A 120 29.16 -27.95 -20.93
C LEU A 120 29.78 -29.17 -20.22
N GLU A 121 31.11 -29.32 -20.31
CA GLU A 121 31.88 -30.38 -19.62
C GLU A 121 31.87 -30.24 -18.09
N LYS A 122 31.32 -29.14 -17.56
CA LYS A 122 31.15 -28.82 -16.14
C LYS A 122 30.01 -27.83 -15.97
N GLU A 123 29.36 -27.88 -14.81
CA GLU A 123 28.39 -26.85 -14.45
C GLU A 123 29.07 -25.50 -14.18
N VAL A 124 28.41 -24.41 -14.61
CA VAL A 124 28.82 -23.02 -14.32
C VAL A 124 27.55 -22.20 -14.02
N PRO A 125 27.64 -21.08 -13.26
CA PRO A 125 26.50 -20.20 -13.04
C PRO A 125 25.94 -19.64 -14.36
N SER A 126 24.64 -19.34 -14.39
CA SER A 126 24.07 -18.51 -15.47
C SER A 126 24.68 -17.11 -15.48
N SER A 127 24.89 -16.55 -16.67
CA SER A 127 25.28 -15.14 -16.80
C SER A 127 24.11 -14.19 -16.50
N HIS A 128 24.38 -13.05 -15.86
CA HIS A 128 23.44 -11.93 -15.70
C HIS A 128 23.19 -11.17 -17.02
N ASN A 129 22.64 -11.86 -18.02
CA ASN A 129 22.23 -11.26 -19.28
C ASN A 129 20.69 -11.15 -19.31
N HIS A 130 20.17 -10.04 -19.82
CA HIS A 130 18.72 -9.78 -19.93
C HIS A 130 18.18 -9.91 -21.36
N SER A 131 19.03 -10.32 -22.32
CA SER A 131 18.64 -10.62 -23.70
C SER A 131 17.76 -11.86 -23.72
N GLN A 132 16.48 -11.73 -24.06
CA GLN A 132 15.53 -12.85 -24.02
C GLN A 132 15.78 -13.85 -25.15
N VAL A 133 15.63 -15.13 -24.82
CA VAL A 133 15.78 -16.25 -25.75
C VAL A 133 14.76 -17.34 -25.42
N THR A 134 14.31 -18.07 -26.43
CA THR A 134 13.43 -19.22 -26.26
C THR A 134 14.23 -20.51 -26.43
N VAL A 135 14.04 -21.50 -25.55
CA VAL A 135 14.66 -22.83 -25.65
C VAL A 135 13.57 -23.90 -25.67
N ASP A 136 13.53 -24.69 -26.74
CA ASP A 136 12.70 -25.89 -26.87
C ASP A 136 13.53 -27.11 -26.46
N PHE A 137 13.33 -27.61 -25.24
CA PHE A 137 13.92 -28.86 -24.78
C PHE A 137 13.16 -30.05 -25.36
N VAL A 138 13.81 -30.82 -26.22
CA VAL A 138 13.25 -32.01 -26.89
C VAL A 138 13.91 -33.26 -26.32
N ASN A 139 13.20 -34.02 -25.48
CA ASN A 139 13.74 -35.24 -24.89
C ASN A 139 13.56 -36.43 -25.85
N ARG A 140 14.66 -37.08 -26.25
CA ARG A 140 14.69 -38.30 -27.09
C ARG A 140 15.51 -39.44 -26.46
N THR A 141 15.83 -39.33 -25.17
CA THR A 141 16.78 -40.22 -24.47
C THR A 141 16.27 -41.62 -24.19
N GLY A 142 14.98 -41.89 -24.40
CA GLY A 142 14.30 -43.10 -23.90
C GLY A 142 13.85 -42.99 -22.43
N LYS A 143 14.27 -41.95 -21.70
CA LYS A 143 14.02 -41.76 -20.26
C LYS A 143 13.25 -40.47 -19.96
N THR A 144 12.89 -40.26 -18.70
CA THR A 144 12.28 -39.01 -18.19
C THR A 144 13.37 -38.13 -17.60
N LEU A 145 13.39 -36.83 -17.93
CA LEU A 145 14.43 -35.90 -17.48
C LEU A 145 13.84 -34.82 -16.58
N SER A 146 14.52 -34.52 -15.49
CA SER A 146 14.31 -33.33 -14.66
C SER A 146 15.26 -32.22 -15.11
N VAL A 147 14.72 -31.03 -15.35
CA VAL A 147 15.41 -29.86 -15.88
C VAL A 147 15.47 -28.80 -14.79
N PHE A 148 16.68 -28.30 -14.54
CA PHE A 148 16.98 -27.27 -13.56
C PHE A 148 17.67 -26.10 -14.28
N TRP A 149 17.30 -24.88 -13.94
CA TRP A 149 18.09 -23.69 -14.29
C TRP A 149 19.16 -23.50 -13.21
N ILE A 150 20.42 -23.33 -13.59
CA ILE A 150 21.49 -23.00 -12.66
C ILE A 150 21.52 -21.49 -12.50
N ASP A 151 21.15 -20.98 -11.33
CA ASP A 151 21.14 -19.54 -11.07
C ASP A 151 22.56 -18.93 -11.12
N TRP A 152 22.64 -17.61 -10.95
CA TRP A 152 23.91 -16.89 -10.92
C TRP A 152 24.79 -17.19 -9.69
N ASN A 153 24.25 -17.87 -8.66
CA ASN A 153 24.99 -18.33 -7.48
C ASN A 153 25.52 -19.77 -7.64
N ALA A 154 25.38 -20.38 -8.82
CA ALA A 154 25.58 -21.81 -9.07
C ALA A 154 24.56 -22.74 -8.36
N LYS A 155 23.41 -22.24 -7.91
CA LYS A 155 22.36 -23.07 -7.30
C LYS A 155 21.40 -23.61 -8.38
N PRO A 156 21.13 -24.93 -8.43
CA PRO A 156 20.09 -25.49 -9.29
C PRO A 156 18.69 -25.14 -8.78
N VAL A 157 17.96 -24.36 -9.57
CA VAL A 157 16.54 -24.07 -9.39
C VAL A 157 15.75 -25.05 -10.26
N PHE A 158 14.88 -25.87 -9.66
CA PHE A 158 14.05 -26.79 -10.44
C PHE A 158 13.12 -26.01 -11.37
N TYR A 159 13.04 -26.45 -12.62
CA TYR A 159 12.16 -25.85 -13.61
C TYR A 159 11.02 -26.78 -14.00
N ARG A 160 11.32 -28.00 -14.47
CA ARG A 160 10.29 -29.01 -14.78
C ARG A 160 10.85 -30.39 -15.08
N THR A 161 9.96 -31.37 -15.13
CA THR A 161 10.19 -32.67 -15.76
C THR A 161 9.73 -32.70 -17.23
N ILE A 162 10.42 -33.45 -18.09
CA ILE A 162 10.14 -33.68 -19.52
C ILE A 162 10.19 -35.18 -19.83
N ARG A 163 9.09 -35.76 -20.33
CA ARG A 163 9.00 -37.20 -20.66
C ARG A 163 9.69 -37.51 -21.99
N ASN A 164 10.07 -38.77 -22.21
CA ASN A 164 10.62 -39.19 -23.50
C ASN A 164 9.65 -38.91 -24.65
N GLY A 165 10.14 -38.33 -25.74
CA GLY A 165 9.35 -37.88 -26.89
C GLY A 165 8.63 -36.53 -26.69
N GLU A 166 8.72 -35.93 -25.51
CA GLU A 166 8.08 -34.64 -25.21
C GLU A 166 8.99 -33.46 -25.57
N THR A 167 8.38 -32.35 -25.98
CA THR A 167 9.04 -31.06 -26.21
C THR A 167 8.46 -30.01 -25.27
N LYS A 168 9.31 -29.28 -24.54
CA LYS A 168 8.90 -28.17 -23.67
C LYS A 168 9.65 -26.90 -24.01
N ARG A 169 8.89 -25.85 -24.34
CA ARG A 169 9.37 -24.50 -24.58
C ARG A 169 9.56 -23.74 -23.27
N GLN A 170 10.65 -23.01 -23.14
CA GLN A 170 10.89 -22.05 -22.07
C GLN A 170 11.38 -20.71 -22.62
N LEU A 171 10.83 -19.60 -22.10
CA LEU A 171 11.40 -18.27 -22.26
C LEU A 171 12.45 -18.05 -21.17
N THR A 172 13.68 -17.72 -21.56
CA THR A 172 14.85 -17.59 -20.69
C THR A 172 15.73 -16.45 -21.20
N TYR A 173 16.94 -16.30 -20.66
CA TYR A 173 17.91 -15.34 -21.17
C TYR A 173 19.15 -16.01 -21.77
N VAL A 174 19.85 -15.30 -22.66
CA VAL A 174 21.12 -15.75 -23.24
C VAL A 174 22.14 -16.03 -22.12
N GLY A 175 22.91 -17.10 -22.24
CA GLY A 175 23.84 -17.55 -21.21
C GLY A 175 23.19 -18.10 -19.94
N HIS A 176 21.87 -18.34 -19.93
CA HIS A 176 21.27 -19.21 -18.92
C HIS A 176 21.73 -20.65 -19.10
N VAL A 177 22.17 -21.24 -18.00
CA VAL A 177 22.72 -22.60 -17.91
C VAL A 177 21.66 -23.54 -17.34
N TRP A 178 21.50 -24.71 -17.94
CA TRP A 178 20.40 -25.65 -17.67
C TRP A 178 20.94 -27.05 -17.40
N ARG A 179 20.87 -27.50 -16.14
CA ARG A 179 21.21 -28.86 -15.74
C ARG A 179 20.08 -29.81 -16.12
N LEU A 180 20.43 -30.95 -16.72
CA LEU A 180 19.52 -32.04 -17.05
C LEU A 180 19.92 -33.28 -16.23
N VAL A 181 18.96 -33.77 -15.45
CA VAL A 181 19.08 -34.91 -14.54
C VAL A 181 18.15 -36.02 -15.04
N ASP A 182 18.59 -37.26 -14.96
CA ASP A 182 17.74 -38.42 -15.23
C ASP A 182 16.84 -38.68 -14.01
N ALA A 183 15.52 -38.54 -14.18
CA ALA A 183 14.56 -38.66 -13.08
C ALA A 183 14.39 -40.12 -12.58
N SER A 184 15.11 -41.09 -13.14
CA SER A 184 15.08 -42.50 -12.70
C SER A 184 16.25 -42.93 -11.82
N ASP A 185 17.37 -42.20 -11.86
CA ASP A 185 18.57 -42.49 -11.05
C ASP A 185 19.20 -41.24 -10.41
N GLU A 186 18.55 -40.07 -10.55
CA GLU A 186 18.98 -38.74 -10.11
C GLU A 186 20.37 -38.29 -10.57
N LYS A 187 21.00 -39.03 -11.50
CA LYS A 187 22.35 -38.72 -11.94
C LYS A 187 22.38 -37.50 -12.85
N PHE A 188 23.42 -36.71 -12.65
CA PHE A 188 23.75 -35.57 -13.49
C PHE A 188 24.16 -36.03 -14.89
N ARG A 189 23.48 -35.56 -15.95
CA ARG A 189 23.67 -36.11 -17.31
C ARG A 189 24.08 -35.11 -18.39
N ALA A 190 23.79 -33.82 -18.21
CA ALA A 190 24.07 -32.78 -19.19
C ALA A 190 23.90 -31.36 -18.61
N VAL A 191 24.56 -30.39 -19.24
CA VAL A 191 24.40 -28.96 -18.95
C VAL A 191 24.24 -28.18 -20.25
N TYR A 192 23.06 -27.67 -20.54
CA TYR A 192 22.79 -26.86 -21.73
C TYR A 192 22.93 -25.36 -21.43
N ALA A 193 23.80 -24.65 -22.14
CA ALA A 193 23.85 -23.18 -22.09
C ALA A 193 23.09 -22.57 -23.27
N ALA A 194 22.16 -21.64 -23.02
CA ALA A 194 21.45 -20.92 -24.08
C ALA A 194 22.42 -19.98 -24.84
N PRO A 195 22.70 -20.19 -26.14
CA PRO A 195 23.90 -19.65 -26.76
C PRO A 195 23.81 -18.19 -27.23
N ASP A 196 22.67 -17.78 -27.80
CA ASP A 196 22.44 -16.46 -28.41
C ASP A 196 20.95 -16.12 -28.51
N GLU A 197 20.59 -14.93 -29.02
CA GLU A 197 19.21 -14.47 -29.18
C GLU A 197 18.41 -15.29 -30.20
N GLY A 198 17.15 -15.60 -29.89
CA GLY A 198 16.24 -16.27 -30.82
C GLY A 198 15.45 -17.44 -30.23
N SER A 199 15.26 -18.50 -31.02
CA SER A 199 14.59 -19.75 -30.61
C SER A 199 15.49 -20.95 -30.89
N HIS A 200 16.04 -21.54 -29.83
CA HIS A 200 16.89 -22.71 -29.88
C HIS A 200 16.12 -24.00 -29.63
N VAL A 201 16.66 -25.11 -30.12
CA VAL A 201 16.13 -26.44 -29.86
C VAL A 201 17.21 -27.29 -29.21
N ALA A 202 17.10 -27.51 -27.90
CA ALA A 202 17.97 -28.41 -27.16
C ALA A 202 17.48 -29.84 -27.34
N ILE A 203 17.97 -30.55 -28.36
CA ILE A 203 17.61 -31.95 -28.62
C ILE A 203 18.50 -32.88 -27.79
N ILE A 204 17.90 -33.54 -26.80
CA ILE A 204 18.59 -34.39 -25.84
C ILE A 204 18.45 -35.84 -26.32
N GLU A 205 19.39 -36.31 -27.13
CA GLU A 205 19.35 -37.66 -27.74
C GLU A 205 20.18 -38.71 -26.97
N ARG A 206 21.19 -38.27 -26.21
CA ARG A 206 22.04 -39.13 -25.37
C ARG A 206 22.39 -38.38 -24.08
N LEU A 207 22.64 -39.15 -23.03
CA LEU A 207 23.02 -38.68 -21.70
C LEU A 207 24.50 -39.08 -21.49
N SER A 208 25.33 -38.19 -20.94
CA SER A 208 26.75 -38.47 -20.74
C SER A 208 27.00 -38.99 -19.32
N ASP A 209 27.85 -40.03 -19.20
CA ASP A 209 28.37 -40.53 -17.91
C ASP A 209 29.68 -39.83 -17.50
N LEU A 210 30.21 -38.91 -18.32
CA LEU A 210 31.59 -38.39 -18.21
C LEU A 210 31.72 -37.02 -17.51
N ILE A 211 30.61 -36.37 -17.13
CA ILE A 211 30.68 -35.06 -16.49
C ILE A 211 30.80 -35.23 -14.97
N PRO A 212 31.79 -34.62 -14.29
CA PRO A 212 31.94 -34.70 -12.84
C PRO A 212 30.70 -34.20 -12.09
N GLU A 213 30.30 -34.95 -11.06
CA GLU A 213 29.11 -34.69 -10.26
C GLU A 213 29.32 -33.46 -9.35
N ALA A 214 28.69 -32.34 -9.70
CA ALA A 214 28.64 -31.16 -8.84
C ALA A 214 27.63 -31.40 -7.71
N SER A 215 28.13 -31.54 -6.47
CA SER A 215 27.28 -31.80 -5.29
C SER A 215 26.17 -30.74 -5.15
N PRO A 216 24.90 -31.14 -5.05
CA PRO A 216 23.80 -30.18 -4.99
C PRO A 216 23.78 -29.44 -3.63
N PRO A 217 23.66 -28.10 -3.62
CA PRO A 217 23.07 -27.39 -2.49
C PRO A 217 21.57 -27.64 -2.52
N SER A 218 21.05 -28.46 -1.59
CA SER A 218 19.63 -28.49 -1.28
C SER A 218 19.15 -27.11 -0.82
N ASP A 219 17.87 -26.83 -1.04
CA ASP A 219 16.93 -26.11 -0.16
C ASP A 219 15.81 -25.54 -1.05
N ASP A 220 14.64 -26.20 -1.04
CA ASP A 220 13.27 -25.74 -1.38
C ASP A 220 12.92 -25.35 -2.85
N GLU A 221 11.72 -25.62 -3.40
CA GLU A 221 10.54 -26.40 -2.94
C GLU A 221 9.63 -26.82 -4.15
N ASP A 222 8.49 -27.48 -3.86
CA ASP A 222 7.34 -27.77 -4.76
C ASP A 222 7.46 -28.82 -5.91
N SER A 223 7.32 -30.10 -5.53
CA SER A 223 6.50 -31.04 -6.30
C SER A 223 5.74 -32.02 -5.39
N ASP A 224 4.43 -31.82 -5.23
CA ASP A 224 3.54 -32.78 -4.55
C ASP A 224 3.16 -33.91 -5.52
N ASP A 225 3.99 -34.96 -5.58
CA ASP A 225 3.70 -36.18 -6.33
C ASP A 225 3.81 -37.39 -5.38
N THR A 226 2.65 -37.94 -5.00
CA THR A 226 2.54 -39.01 -4.00
C THR A 226 2.88 -40.38 -4.57
N LYS A 227 4.11 -40.83 -4.35
CA LYS A 227 4.51 -42.25 -4.44
C LYS A 227 5.23 -42.73 -3.18
N GLU A 228 4.43 -43.03 -2.17
CA GLU A 228 4.90 -43.71 -0.96
C GLU A 228 5.02 -45.23 -1.25
N SER A 229 6.25 -45.73 -1.47
CA SER A 229 6.66 -47.14 -1.23
C SER A 229 8.07 -47.42 -1.77
N THR A 230 9.08 -47.15 -0.95
CA THR A 230 10.41 -47.79 -1.02
C THR A 230 10.93 -47.83 0.41
N GLU A 231 11.57 -48.92 0.84
CA GLU A 231 12.16 -48.94 2.18
C GLU A 231 13.32 -47.93 2.24
N PRO A 232 13.46 -47.15 3.33
CA PRO A 232 14.57 -46.21 3.46
C PRO A 232 15.92 -46.96 3.43
N GLU A 233 16.92 -46.36 2.80
CA GLU A 233 18.27 -46.94 2.72
C GLU A 233 19.02 -46.82 4.05
N ALA A 234 20.06 -47.64 4.23
CA ALA A 234 20.92 -47.58 5.41
C ALA A 234 21.63 -46.22 5.52
N GLY A 235 21.78 -45.69 6.73
CA GLY A 235 22.34 -44.35 7.00
C GLY A 235 21.40 -43.17 6.75
N THR A 236 20.10 -43.40 6.50
CA THR A 236 19.12 -42.36 6.07
C THR A 236 18.20 -41.90 7.21
N LEU A 237 17.95 -40.58 7.27
CA LEU A 237 16.90 -39.97 8.11
C LEU A 237 15.59 -39.84 7.32
N TYR A 238 14.46 -40.07 7.97
CA TYR A 238 13.14 -39.90 7.36
C TYR A 238 12.08 -39.53 8.39
N VAL A 239 10.99 -38.92 7.93
CA VAL A 239 9.82 -38.63 8.76
C VAL A 239 8.76 -39.71 8.55
N LYS A 240 8.23 -40.25 9.65
CA LYS A 240 7.11 -41.19 9.66
C LYS A 240 6.24 -40.92 10.88
N ASP A 241 4.93 -40.93 10.70
CA ASP A 241 3.94 -40.63 11.75
C ASP A 241 4.26 -39.31 12.48
N PHE A 242 4.57 -38.26 11.69
CA PHE A 242 5.01 -36.91 12.11
C PHE A 242 6.32 -36.84 12.90
N ASN A 243 6.99 -37.97 13.14
CA ASN A 243 8.19 -38.09 13.96
C ASN A 243 9.44 -38.41 13.13
N LEU A 244 10.61 -38.11 13.67
CA LEU A 244 11.90 -38.40 13.05
C LEU A 244 12.35 -39.84 13.33
N TRP A 245 12.83 -40.51 12.29
CA TRP A 245 13.40 -41.85 12.34
C TRP A 245 14.77 -41.86 11.65
N TYR A 246 15.64 -42.75 12.11
CA TYR A 246 16.94 -43.02 11.52
C TYR A 246 17.06 -44.51 11.23
N LYS A 247 17.54 -44.85 10.03
CA LYS A 247 18.05 -46.18 9.74
C LYS A 247 19.57 -46.09 9.76
N ASP A 248 20.23 -46.82 10.65
CA ASP A 248 21.69 -46.79 10.78
C ASP A 248 22.38 -47.50 9.60
N GLU A 249 23.72 -47.48 9.57
CA GLU A 249 24.51 -48.12 8.50
C GLU A 249 24.43 -49.66 8.54
N ASP A 250 24.11 -50.26 9.70
CA ASP A 250 23.85 -51.70 9.87
C ASP A 250 22.41 -52.09 9.46
N GLY A 251 21.56 -51.10 9.12
CA GLY A 251 20.18 -51.28 8.70
C GLY A 251 19.16 -51.37 9.83
N GLN A 252 19.55 -51.16 11.09
CA GLN A 252 18.62 -51.08 12.23
C GLN A 252 17.84 -49.76 12.17
N VAL A 253 16.58 -49.81 12.60
CA VAL A 253 15.68 -48.65 12.59
C VAL A 253 15.44 -48.16 14.02
N ALA A 254 15.79 -46.90 14.27
CA ALA A 254 15.55 -46.20 15.52
C ALA A 254 14.57 -45.02 15.32
N GLN A 255 13.64 -44.86 16.26
CA GLN A 255 12.81 -43.66 16.36
C GLN A 255 13.60 -42.62 17.17
N LEU A 256 13.80 -41.43 16.62
CA LEU A 256 14.58 -40.36 17.28
C LEU A 256 13.70 -39.36 18.04
N SER A 257 12.42 -39.24 17.69
CA SER A 257 11.46 -38.35 18.36
C SER A 257 10.12 -39.02 18.65
N GLU A 258 9.44 -38.60 19.72
CA GLU A 258 8.08 -39.06 20.07
C GLU A 258 7.06 -37.90 20.18
N ASN A 259 7.50 -36.65 19.98
CA ASN A 259 6.73 -35.43 20.24
C ASN A 259 6.11 -34.77 18.99
N GLY A 260 6.24 -35.39 17.82
CA GLY A 260 5.65 -34.89 16.57
C GLY A 260 4.16 -35.24 16.48
N THR A 261 3.32 -34.24 16.24
CA THR A 261 1.89 -34.37 15.93
C THR A 261 1.58 -33.63 14.61
N LYS A 262 0.30 -33.58 14.21
CA LYS A 262 -0.13 -32.80 13.04
C LYS A 262 0.04 -31.27 13.23
N GLU A 263 0.10 -30.81 14.47
CA GLU A 263 0.21 -29.40 14.86
C GLU A 263 1.67 -28.94 15.02
N ASN A 264 2.61 -29.89 15.11
CA ASN A 264 4.05 -29.67 15.20
C ASN A 264 4.87 -30.80 14.50
N PRO A 265 4.60 -31.13 13.22
CA PRO A 265 5.29 -32.23 12.57
C PRO A 265 6.77 -31.94 12.34
N PHE A 266 7.58 -32.99 12.27
CA PHE A 266 8.89 -32.90 11.63
C PHE A 266 8.73 -32.75 10.12
N ASP A 267 9.55 -31.89 9.51
CA ASP A 267 9.57 -31.69 8.08
C ASP A 267 10.47 -32.72 7.40
N LYS A 268 9.91 -33.42 6.41
CA LYS A 268 10.60 -34.40 5.57
C LYS A 268 11.66 -33.77 4.66
N ASN A 269 11.55 -32.48 4.35
CA ASN A 269 12.46 -31.76 3.45
C ASN A 269 13.69 -31.19 4.17
N HIS A 270 13.59 -30.95 5.49
CA HIS A 270 14.58 -30.22 6.28
C HIS A 270 15.35 -31.13 7.25
N LEU A 271 16.11 -32.08 6.71
CA LEU A 271 16.86 -33.12 7.43
C LEU A 271 18.37 -33.07 7.08
N TYR A 272 19.21 -32.61 8.00
CA TYR A 272 20.61 -32.24 7.74
C TYR A 272 21.60 -33.01 8.63
N LYS A 273 22.18 -34.11 8.13
CA LYS A 273 23.26 -34.85 8.81
C LYS A 273 24.55 -34.03 8.88
N SER A 274 25.33 -34.22 9.95
CA SER A 274 26.70 -33.70 10.03
C SER A 274 27.63 -34.44 9.06
N PRO A 275 28.69 -33.79 8.54
CA PRO A 275 29.66 -34.43 7.63
C PRO A 275 30.35 -35.69 8.18
N ASP A 276 30.40 -35.86 9.50
CA ASP A 276 30.94 -37.03 10.19
C ASP A 276 29.89 -38.10 10.53
N ASN A 277 28.64 -37.94 10.07
CA ASN A 277 27.48 -38.80 10.37
C ASN A 277 27.18 -39.00 11.87
N CYS A 278 27.74 -38.17 12.77
CA CYS A 278 27.55 -38.32 14.21
C CYS A 278 26.30 -37.60 14.74
N TYR A 279 25.86 -36.55 14.06
CA TYR A 279 24.76 -35.69 14.47
C TYR A 279 23.80 -35.41 13.31
N ALA A 280 22.61 -34.93 13.64
CA ALA A 280 21.64 -34.43 12.66
C ALA A 280 20.87 -33.24 13.19
N VAL A 281 20.52 -32.32 12.30
CA VAL A 281 19.50 -31.29 12.55
C VAL A 281 18.27 -31.63 11.72
N ALA A 282 17.14 -31.84 12.38
CA ALA A 282 15.84 -32.00 11.73
C ALA A 282 14.92 -30.87 12.15
N TRP A 283 14.17 -30.29 11.22
CA TRP A 283 13.26 -29.19 11.57
C TRP A 283 11.90 -29.73 11.95
N GLN A 284 11.37 -29.21 13.05
CA GLN A 284 9.98 -29.35 13.46
C GLN A 284 9.31 -27.99 13.21
N TYR A 285 8.06 -27.95 12.75
CA TYR A 285 7.40 -26.67 12.50
C TYR A 285 5.96 -26.65 12.98
N ASN A 286 5.48 -25.49 13.43
CA ASN A 286 4.04 -25.28 13.54
C ASN A 286 3.50 -24.78 12.20
N PRO A 287 2.48 -25.44 11.60
CA PRO A 287 1.89 -24.99 10.35
C PRO A 287 1.29 -23.58 10.45
N GLU A 288 1.42 -22.85 9.36
CA GLU A 288 0.78 -21.56 9.12
C GLU A 288 -0.75 -21.64 9.24
N GLN A 289 -1.39 -20.48 9.21
CA GLN A 289 -2.84 -20.39 9.12
C GLN A 289 -3.32 -20.78 7.71
N ASP A 290 -4.33 -21.63 7.62
CA ASP A 290 -5.05 -21.89 6.36
C ASP A 290 -5.91 -20.68 5.95
N HIS A 291 -5.25 -19.59 5.54
CA HIS A 291 -5.90 -18.41 4.97
C HIS A 291 -6.00 -18.58 3.46
N LYS A 292 -7.22 -18.75 2.96
CA LYS A 292 -7.53 -18.84 1.54
C LYS A 292 -8.30 -17.62 1.06
N ILE A 293 -7.85 -17.00 -0.03
CA ILE A 293 -8.66 -16.04 -0.79
C ILE A 293 -9.38 -16.74 -1.94
N ASN A 294 -10.47 -16.12 -2.38
CA ASN A 294 -11.37 -16.64 -3.40
C ASN A 294 -11.52 -15.61 -4.51
N LEU A 295 -11.01 -15.92 -5.70
CA LEU A 295 -11.17 -15.13 -6.91
C LEU A 295 -12.33 -15.73 -7.72
N VAL A 296 -13.17 -14.87 -8.29
CA VAL A 296 -14.38 -15.30 -9.01
C VAL A 296 -14.22 -14.87 -10.46
N GLU A 297 -13.86 -15.82 -11.33
CA GLU A 297 -13.84 -15.59 -12.78
C GLU A 297 -15.27 -15.37 -13.25
N SER A 298 -15.66 -14.12 -13.47
CA SER A 298 -17.06 -13.77 -13.77
C SER A 298 -17.47 -14.06 -15.21
N SER A 299 -16.54 -14.40 -16.10
CA SER A 299 -16.81 -14.70 -17.52
C SER A 299 -15.78 -15.70 -18.11
N PRO A 300 -15.78 -16.96 -17.64
CA PRO A 300 -14.87 -17.99 -18.13
C PRO A 300 -15.12 -18.34 -19.60
N LYS A 301 -14.06 -18.71 -20.32
CA LYS A 301 -14.13 -18.97 -21.78
C LYS A 301 -14.83 -20.28 -22.17
N ASP A 302 -14.99 -21.20 -21.22
CA ASP A 302 -15.43 -22.58 -21.43
C ASP A 302 -16.76 -22.96 -20.76
N GLN A 303 -17.37 -22.06 -19.97
CA GLN A 303 -18.69 -22.27 -19.35
C GLN A 303 -19.46 -20.96 -19.17
N LEU A 304 -20.76 -21.04 -18.85
CA LEU A 304 -21.63 -19.87 -18.66
C LEU A 304 -21.65 -19.35 -17.21
N GLU A 305 -21.51 -20.24 -16.23
CA GLU A 305 -21.52 -19.88 -14.81
C GLU A 305 -20.11 -19.42 -14.37
N PRO A 306 -19.96 -18.50 -13.39
CA PRO A 306 -18.66 -18.10 -12.88
C PRO A 306 -17.83 -19.27 -12.32
N LYS A 307 -16.50 -19.19 -12.43
CA LYS A 307 -15.59 -20.15 -11.77
C LYS A 307 -15.03 -19.56 -10.47
N LEU A 308 -14.86 -20.42 -9.47
CA LEU A 308 -14.18 -20.08 -8.22
C LEU A 308 -12.75 -20.60 -8.27
N HIS A 309 -11.79 -19.69 -8.15
CA HIS A 309 -10.38 -20.01 -7.96
C HIS A 309 -10.00 -19.72 -6.51
N THR A 310 -9.28 -20.64 -5.87
CA THR A 310 -8.91 -20.52 -4.46
C THR A 310 -7.40 -20.71 -4.31
N LYS A 311 -6.73 -19.78 -3.62
CA LYS A 311 -5.29 -19.85 -3.31
C LYS A 311 -5.01 -19.53 -1.85
N ALA A 312 -3.95 -20.13 -1.30
CA ALA A 312 -3.41 -19.72 -0.01
C ALA A 312 -2.83 -18.29 -0.13
N TYR A 313 -3.08 -17.45 0.87
CA TYR A 313 -2.68 -16.05 0.85
C TYR A 313 -2.67 -15.47 2.27
N LEU A 314 -1.51 -15.53 2.94
CA LEU A 314 -1.31 -14.95 4.27
C LEU A 314 -1.26 -13.42 4.20
N LYS A 315 -1.95 -12.78 5.15
CA LYS A 315 -2.08 -11.33 5.31
C LYS A 315 -1.46 -10.87 6.63
N PRO A 316 -1.06 -9.59 6.78
CA PRO A 316 -0.47 -9.09 8.00
C PRO A 316 -1.24 -9.46 9.26
N GLY A 317 -0.54 -10.00 10.26
CA GLY A 317 -1.12 -10.51 11.50
C GLY A 317 -1.55 -11.98 11.48
N ASP A 318 -1.67 -12.65 10.33
CA ASP A 318 -1.96 -14.10 10.28
C ASP A 318 -0.83 -14.92 10.92
N ARG A 319 -1.10 -16.16 11.35
CA ARG A 319 -0.02 -17.06 11.81
C ARG A 319 0.80 -17.55 10.61
N VAL A 320 2.09 -17.21 10.57
CA VAL A 320 3.09 -17.78 9.64
C VAL A 320 3.52 -19.18 10.09
N ARG A 321 4.20 -19.93 9.21
CA ARG A 321 4.91 -21.16 9.57
C ARG A 321 5.99 -20.80 10.60
N ILE A 322 6.11 -21.60 11.67
CA ILE A 322 7.11 -21.37 12.73
C ILE A 322 8.05 -22.57 12.77
N ASP A 323 9.20 -22.44 12.13
CA ASP A 323 10.25 -23.45 12.10
C ASP A 323 11.08 -23.51 13.39
N ARG A 324 11.49 -24.73 13.77
CA ARG A 324 12.25 -25.07 14.96
C ARG A 324 13.30 -26.14 14.61
N PRO A 325 14.60 -25.79 14.51
CA PRO A 325 15.64 -26.77 14.32
C PRO A 325 15.80 -27.59 15.61
N ARG A 326 15.89 -28.92 15.49
CA ARG A 326 16.09 -29.86 16.61
C ARG A 326 17.35 -30.67 16.33
N LEU A 327 18.24 -30.77 17.32
CA LEU A 327 19.53 -31.46 17.21
C LEU A 327 19.44 -32.88 17.77
N PHE A 328 20.01 -33.86 17.07
CA PHE A 328 20.03 -35.27 17.47
C PHE A 328 21.45 -35.84 17.42
N ASP A 329 21.80 -36.66 18.41
CA ASP A 329 22.99 -37.52 18.40
C ASP A 329 22.61 -38.86 17.79
N LEU A 330 23.25 -39.22 16.67
CA LEU A 330 22.96 -40.42 15.88
C LEU A 330 23.63 -41.68 16.44
N LYS A 331 24.45 -41.57 17.49
CA LYS A 331 25.06 -42.72 18.18
C LYS A 331 24.28 -43.11 19.43
N SER A 332 23.74 -42.15 20.17
CA SER A 332 22.86 -42.41 21.31
C SER A 332 21.38 -42.52 20.93
N HIS A 333 21.03 -42.25 19.67
CA HIS A 333 19.65 -42.22 19.15
C HIS A 333 18.73 -41.30 19.97
N SER A 334 19.22 -40.12 20.33
CA SER A 334 18.51 -39.20 21.25
C SER A 334 18.64 -37.74 20.83
N GLU A 335 17.62 -36.95 21.13
CA GLU A 335 17.68 -35.49 21.00
C GLU A 335 18.71 -34.88 21.95
N VAL A 336 19.47 -33.89 21.48
CA VAL A 336 20.32 -33.01 22.29
C VAL A 336 19.54 -31.74 22.60
N THR A 337 19.27 -31.49 23.89
CA THR A 337 18.54 -30.31 24.35
C THR A 337 19.25 -29.02 23.92
N THR A 338 18.49 -28.11 23.30
CA THR A 338 18.97 -26.82 22.78
C THR A 338 18.23 -25.64 23.42
N ASP A 339 18.87 -24.47 23.48
CA ASP A 339 18.20 -23.23 23.90
C ASP A 339 17.35 -22.67 22.74
N ASN A 340 16.09 -22.33 23.04
CA ASN A 340 15.11 -21.85 22.08
C ASN A 340 15.00 -20.32 21.99
N THR A 341 15.62 -19.57 22.91
CA THR A 341 15.48 -18.10 23.01
C THR A 341 15.79 -17.36 21.70
N LEU A 342 16.81 -17.79 20.96
CA LEU A 342 17.23 -17.15 19.72
C LEU A 342 16.36 -17.48 18.49
N PHE A 343 15.42 -18.42 18.63
CA PHE A 343 14.48 -18.83 17.59
C PHE A 343 13.06 -18.29 17.83
N GLU A 344 12.83 -17.41 18.80
CA GLU A 344 11.50 -16.86 19.08
C GLU A 344 10.97 -15.98 17.93
N ASN A 345 9.67 -16.10 17.62
CA ASN A 345 8.99 -15.30 16.58
C ASN A 345 9.70 -15.24 15.19
N PRO A 346 10.03 -16.39 14.56
CA PRO A 346 10.64 -16.42 13.23
C PRO A 346 9.63 -15.94 12.20
N TYR A 347 10.10 -15.13 11.25
CA TYR A 347 9.44 -14.95 9.96
C TYR A 347 9.93 -15.97 8.94
N ARG A 348 11.26 -16.18 8.92
CA ARG A 348 11.93 -17.16 8.07
C ARG A 348 13.21 -17.63 8.77
N LEU A 349 13.46 -18.92 8.66
CA LEU A 349 14.71 -19.57 9.02
C LEU A 349 15.24 -20.24 7.75
N ASN A 350 16.56 -20.14 7.47
CA ASN A 350 17.22 -20.87 6.38
C ASN A 350 18.42 -21.66 6.93
N SER A 351 18.74 -22.79 6.32
CA SER A 351 20.01 -23.49 6.56
C SER A 351 21.20 -22.69 6.01
N LEU A 352 22.32 -22.70 6.75
CA LEU A 352 23.66 -22.38 6.24
C LEU A 352 24.58 -23.62 6.32
N GLY A 353 24.03 -24.76 6.72
CA GLY A 353 24.71 -26.04 6.87
C GLY A 353 25.67 -26.15 8.06
N TRP A 354 26.28 -27.32 8.18
CA TRP A 354 27.31 -27.61 9.18
C TRP A 354 28.64 -26.91 8.87
N ASN A 355 29.36 -26.50 9.91
CA ASN A 355 30.76 -26.10 9.82
C ASN A 355 31.66 -27.27 9.41
N ARG A 356 32.91 -26.98 9.04
CA ARG A 356 33.87 -27.97 8.51
C ARG A 356 34.14 -29.13 9.47
N ASP A 357 34.16 -28.86 10.76
CA ASP A 357 34.56 -29.82 11.81
C ASP A 357 33.37 -30.60 12.41
N SER A 358 32.16 -30.48 11.84
CA SER A 358 30.93 -31.12 12.32
C SER A 358 30.50 -30.72 13.74
N GLN A 359 31.01 -29.60 14.29
CA GLN A 359 30.78 -29.18 15.68
C GLN A 359 29.69 -28.12 15.85
N GLU A 360 29.34 -27.37 14.80
CA GLU A 360 28.33 -26.32 14.86
C GLU A 360 27.52 -26.26 13.57
N TYR A 361 26.20 -26.23 13.69
CA TYR A 361 25.26 -26.05 12.59
C TYR A 361 24.86 -24.58 12.49
N LEU A 362 24.90 -24.02 11.28
CA LEU A 362 24.69 -22.60 11.02
C LEU A 362 23.32 -22.34 10.40
N LEU A 363 22.68 -21.25 10.83
CA LEU A 363 21.33 -20.86 10.47
C LEU A 363 21.24 -19.36 10.18
N TYR A 364 20.49 -18.97 9.16
CA TYR A 364 20.06 -17.59 8.96
C TYR A 364 18.64 -17.41 9.53
N PHE A 365 18.43 -16.36 10.31
CA PHE A 365 17.18 -16.07 11.00
C PHE A 365 16.71 -14.64 10.72
N ASN A 366 15.46 -14.50 10.28
CA ASN A 366 14.77 -13.22 10.10
C ASN A 366 13.61 -13.16 11.11
N GLU A 367 13.67 -12.20 12.04
CA GLU A 367 12.65 -11.99 13.06
C GLU A 367 11.38 -11.38 12.44
N ARG A 368 10.20 -11.80 12.88
CA ARG A 368 8.95 -11.26 12.33
C ARG A 368 8.73 -9.81 12.73
N GLY A 369 8.47 -8.97 11.73
CA GLY A 369 8.56 -7.50 11.80
C GLY A 369 9.88 -6.95 11.26
N HIS A 370 10.83 -7.82 10.91
CA HIS A 370 12.04 -7.51 10.12
C HIS A 370 12.97 -6.47 10.74
N GLN A 371 12.83 -6.17 12.02
CA GLN A 371 13.71 -5.23 12.74
C GLN A 371 15.06 -5.88 13.10
N HIS A 372 15.15 -7.20 12.98
CA HIS A 372 16.28 -7.99 13.42
C HIS A 372 16.53 -9.19 12.52
N VAL A 373 17.76 -9.31 12.03
CA VAL A 373 18.27 -10.47 11.29
C VAL A 373 19.50 -11.02 12.03
N ARG A 374 19.65 -12.34 12.10
CA ARG A 374 20.77 -13.02 12.76
C ARG A 374 21.37 -14.13 11.90
N VAL A 375 22.65 -14.42 12.13
CA VAL A 375 23.22 -15.75 11.92
C VAL A 375 23.34 -16.42 13.27
N ILE A 376 22.81 -17.65 13.41
CA ILE A 376 22.78 -18.42 14.64
C ILE A 376 23.64 -19.68 14.45
N GLY A 377 24.49 -19.98 15.44
CA GLY A 377 25.23 -21.23 15.56
C GLY A 377 24.60 -22.13 16.62
N MET A 378 24.42 -23.40 16.29
CA MET A 378 23.92 -24.45 17.18
C MET A 378 24.98 -25.57 17.29
N SER A 379 25.66 -25.62 18.43
CA SER A 379 26.74 -26.60 18.65
C SER A 379 26.21 -28.00 18.95
N THR A 380 27.03 -29.02 18.68
CA THR A 380 26.79 -30.43 19.05
C THR A 380 26.55 -30.65 20.55
N SER A 381 26.98 -29.69 21.39
CA SER A 381 26.72 -29.68 22.84
C SER A 381 25.33 -29.22 23.25
N GLY A 382 24.51 -28.73 22.31
CA GLY A 382 23.22 -28.10 22.58
C GLY A 382 23.30 -26.59 22.87
N HIS A 383 24.51 -26.01 23.04
CA HIS A 383 24.66 -24.57 23.17
C HIS A 383 24.34 -23.86 21.85
N VAL A 384 23.43 -22.87 21.90
CA VAL A 384 22.99 -22.03 20.79
C VAL A 384 23.43 -20.58 21.04
N ARG A 385 23.94 -19.91 20.00
CA ARG A 385 24.46 -18.54 20.09
C ARG A 385 24.23 -17.73 18.81
N ALA A 386 24.03 -16.43 18.93
CA ALA A 386 24.05 -15.52 17.78
C ALA A 386 25.51 -15.24 17.40
N LEU A 387 25.86 -15.48 16.13
CA LEU A 387 27.18 -15.22 15.56
C LEU A 387 27.25 -13.81 14.98
N VAL A 388 26.21 -13.43 14.26
CA VAL A 388 26.09 -12.12 13.63
C VAL A 388 24.68 -11.62 13.89
N GLU A 389 24.55 -10.33 14.22
CA GLU A 389 23.26 -9.67 14.36
C GLU A 389 23.25 -8.38 13.53
N GLU A 390 22.11 -8.08 12.92
CA GLU A 390 21.79 -6.82 12.28
C GLU A 390 20.45 -6.33 12.80
N LYS A 391 20.47 -5.16 13.47
CA LYS A 391 19.33 -4.57 14.17
C LYS A 391 19.04 -3.20 13.58
N SER A 392 17.75 -2.89 13.42
CA SER A 392 17.27 -1.61 12.90
C SER A 392 16.07 -1.13 13.71
N THR A 393 16.00 0.19 13.95
CA THR A 393 14.82 0.80 14.61
C THR A 393 13.61 0.90 13.68
N THR A 394 13.82 0.78 12.37
CA THR A 394 12.78 0.71 11.34
C THR A 394 12.62 -0.74 10.87
N PHE A 395 13.37 -1.14 9.87
CA PHE A 395 13.45 -2.47 9.28
C PHE A 395 14.89 -2.74 8.81
N VAL A 396 15.24 -4.01 8.70
CA VAL A 396 16.34 -4.55 7.91
C VAL A 396 15.73 -5.06 6.61
N ASP A 397 16.17 -4.52 5.47
CA ASP A 397 15.63 -4.94 4.17
C ASP A 397 16.19 -6.31 3.77
N TYR A 398 15.56 -7.37 4.30
CA TYR A 398 16.00 -8.75 4.07
C TYR A 398 15.94 -9.17 2.60
N THR A 399 15.30 -8.38 1.73
CA THR A 399 15.26 -8.63 0.27
C THR A 399 16.56 -8.24 -0.43
N LYS A 400 17.40 -7.42 0.21
CA LYS A 400 18.75 -7.07 -0.26
C LYS A 400 19.83 -8.03 0.23
N VAL A 401 19.55 -8.84 1.25
CA VAL A 401 20.57 -9.55 2.00
C VAL A 401 21.33 -10.52 1.11
N TYR A 402 22.64 -10.33 1.07
CA TYR A 402 23.60 -11.26 0.50
C TYR A 402 24.51 -11.77 1.62
N TYR A 403 24.71 -13.08 1.67
CA TYR A 403 25.69 -13.70 2.56
C TYR A 403 26.39 -14.87 1.87
N LYS A 404 27.64 -15.15 2.28
CA LYS A 404 28.38 -16.34 1.86
C LYS A 404 29.31 -16.83 2.97
N VAL A 405 29.18 -18.09 3.36
CA VAL A 405 30.00 -18.75 4.38
C VAL A 405 31.23 -19.39 3.72
N PHE A 406 32.42 -19.06 4.20
CA PHE A 406 33.68 -19.68 3.81
C PHE A 406 34.13 -20.66 4.89
N LYS A 407 33.79 -21.95 4.72
CA LYS A 407 34.00 -22.98 5.75
C LYS A 407 35.47 -23.21 6.10
N ASP A 408 36.38 -23.00 5.14
CA ASP A 408 37.81 -23.24 5.31
C ASP A 408 38.54 -22.14 6.08
N THR A 409 38.05 -20.89 6.01
CA THR A 409 38.59 -19.76 6.77
C THR A 409 37.76 -19.40 8.00
N ASN A 410 36.61 -20.07 8.17
CA ASN A 410 35.59 -19.76 9.17
C ASN A 410 35.12 -18.29 9.11
N GLU A 411 34.93 -17.79 7.90
CA GLU A 411 34.54 -16.40 7.61
C GLU A 411 33.12 -16.33 7.02
N LEU A 412 32.47 -15.18 7.20
CA LEU A 412 31.20 -14.84 6.57
C LEU A 412 31.36 -13.53 5.79
N LEU A 413 31.09 -13.56 4.49
CA LEU A 413 30.78 -12.35 3.73
C LEU A 413 29.31 -11.99 3.99
N TRP A 414 29.04 -10.74 4.36
CA TRP A 414 27.71 -10.26 4.74
C TRP A 414 27.48 -8.86 4.19
N LEU A 415 26.31 -8.62 3.63
CA LEU A 415 25.89 -7.31 3.11
C LEU A 415 24.85 -6.69 4.06
N SER A 416 25.05 -5.42 4.43
CA SER A 416 24.36 -4.75 5.54
C SER A 416 24.21 -3.24 5.32
N GLU A 417 23.13 -2.65 5.83
CA GLU A 417 22.89 -1.20 5.79
C GLU A 417 23.34 -0.46 7.07
N ARG A 418 24.14 -1.11 7.94
CA ARG A 418 24.47 -0.66 9.32
C ARG A 418 25.17 0.69 9.45
N ASP A 419 25.85 1.18 8.41
CA ASP A 419 26.48 2.51 8.39
C ASP A 419 25.65 3.57 7.64
N GLY A 420 24.40 3.22 7.27
CA GLY A 420 23.50 4.04 6.48
C GLY A 420 23.50 3.71 4.99
N TYR A 421 24.45 2.88 4.52
CA TYR A 421 24.54 2.44 3.12
C TYR A 421 24.74 0.93 3.04
N ASN A 422 24.23 0.32 1.97
CA ASN A 422 24.29 -1.11 1.77
C ASN A 422 25.73 -1.53 1.38
N HIS A 423 26.47 -2.14 2.31
CA HIS A 423 27.90 -2.42 2.16
C HIS A 423 28.28 -3.83 2.59
N LEU A 424 29.40 -4.32 2.04
CA LEU A 424 29.99 -5.62 2.34
C LEU A 424 30.90 -5.58 3.57
N TYR A 425 30.73 -6.57 4.43
CA TYR A 425 31.48 -6.81 5.64
C TYR A 425 31.99 -8.26 5.63
N LEU A 426 33.24 -8.45 6.03
CA LEU A 426 33.82 -9.76 6.32
C LEU A 426 33.79 -9.97 7.83
N LEU A 427 33.15 -11.04 8.29
CA LEU A 427 33.03 -11.39 9.70
C LEU A 427 33.73 -12.72 10.01
N ASP A 428 34.14 -12.87 11.26
CA ASP A 428 34.73 -14.07 11.84
C ASP A 428 33.63 -14.89 12.53
N LEU A 429 33.37 -16.13 12.10
CA LEU A 429 32.26 -16.94 12.63
C LEU A 429 32.56 -17.55 14.01
N ALA A 430 33.81 -17.60 14.44
CA ALA A 430 34.17 -18.03 15.79
C ALA A 430 33.79 -16.95 16.82
N THR A 431 34.14 -15.70 16.55
CA THR A 431 33.98 -14.57 17.48
C THR A 431 32.76 -13.69 17.24
N GLY A 432 32.18 -13.75 16.04
CA GLY A 432 31.12 -12.83 15.58
C GLY A 432 31.62 -11.43 15.19
N ALA A 433 32.92 -11.17 15.27
CA ALA A 433 33.49 -9.85 15.03
C ALA A 433 33.59 -9.52 13.54
N VAL A 434 33.37 -8.25 13.19
CA VAL A 434 33.72 -7.72 11.86
C VAL A 434 35.25 -7.67 11.75
N LYS A 435 35.81 -8.48 10.84
CA LYS A 435 37.24 -8.47 10.49
C LYS A 435 37.56 -7.24 9.64
N THR A 436 36.70 -6.96 8.65
CA THR A 436 36.88 -5.89 7.68
C THR A 436 35.51 -5.36 7.22
N GLN A 437 35.32 -4.05 7.20
CA GLN A 437 34.32 -3.43 6.33
C GLN A 437 34.95 -3.27 4.93
N ILE A 438 34.55 -4.13 3.99
CA ILE A 438 35.19 -4.25 2.66
C ILE A 438 34.88 -3.01 1.81
N THR A 439 33.62 -2.57 1.81
CA THR A 439 33.16 -1.41 1.05
C THR A 439 32.61 -0.33 1.99
N LYS A 440 32.83 0.93 1.65
CA LYS A 440 32.40 2.09 2.45
C LYS A 440 32.29 3.35 1.60
N GLY A 441 31.39 4.26 1.98
CA GLY A 441 31.22 5.57 1.37
C GLY A 441 29.74 5.94 1.19
N SER A 442 29.46 7.07 0.57
CA SER A 442 28.08 7.55 0.33
C SER A 442 27.44 6.93 -0.91
N TRP A 443 27.63 5.62 -1.10
CA TRP A 443 27.22 4.82 -2.25
C TRP A 443 26.82 3.42 -1.77
N MET A 444 26.09 2.63 -2.57
CA MET A 444 25.60 1.31 -2.15
C MET A 444 26.08 0.20 -3.07
N VAL A 445 26.41 -0.95 -2.50
CA VAL A 445 26.42 -2.24 -3.20
C VAL A 445 24.97 -2.62 -3.50
N ASN A 446 24.65 -2.91 -4.77
CA ASN A 446 23.34 -3.40 -5.18
C ASN A 446 23.32 -4.93 -5.32
N LEU A 447 24.37 -5.49 -5.92
CA LEU A 447 24.52 -6.91 -6.20
C LEU A 447 26.01 -7.30 -6.06
N VAL A 448 26.27 -8.52 -5.58
CA VAL A 448 27.59 -9.16 -5.67
C VAL A 448 27.62 -9.99 -6.94
N GLU A 449 28.37 -9.55 -7.94
CA GLU A 449 28.45 -10.18 -9.27
C GLU A 449 29.21 -11.52 -9.20
N SER A 450 30.37 -11.53 -8.53
CA SER A 450 31.12 -12.77 -8.30
C SER A 450 32.13 -12.63 -7.17
N VAL A 451 32.47 -13.76 -6.55
CA VAL A 451 33.46 -13.88 -5.48
C VAL A 451 34.50 -14.92 -5.91
N ASP A 452 35.76 -14.51 -5.97
CA ASP A 452 36.93 -15.36 -6.13
C ASP A 452 37.56 -15.57 -4.74
N GLU A 453 37.47 -16.80 -4.25
CA GLU A 453 37.93 -17.18 -2.91
C GLU A 453 39.44 -17.42 -2.86
N GLU A 454 40.02 -17.93 -3.95
CA GLU A 454 41.45 -18.24 -4.07
C GLU A 454 42.28 -16.95 -4.08
N HIS A 455 41.86 -15.97 -4.88
CA HIS A 455 42.50 -14.65 -4.97
C HIS A 455 41.90 -13.62 -3.99
N ARG A 456 40.92 -14.01 -3.17
CA ARG A 456 40.19 -13.18 -2.18
C ARG A 456 39.74 -11.83 -2.76
N ARG A 457 38.98 -11.90 -3.85
CA ARG A 457 38.59 -10.78 -4.70
C ARG A 457 37.09 -10.82 -5.04
N ILE A 458 36.43 -9.67 -5.06
CA ILE A 458 34.98 -9.53 -5.23
C ILE A 458 34.71 -8.56 -6.37
N TRP A 459 33.77 -8.91 -7.25
CA TRP A 459 33.15 -8.02 -8.21
C TRP A 459 31.73 -7.72 -7.77
N LEU A 460 31.30 -6.46 -7.90
CA LEU A 460 30.02 -5.97 -7.40
C LEU A 460 29.45 -4.87 -8.28
N GLN A 461 28.12 -4.79 -8.33
CA GLN A 461 27.38 -3.66 -8.88
C GLN A 461 27.18 -2.63 -7.77
N GLY A 462 27.45 -1.35 -8.05
CA GLY A 462 27.20 -0.26 -7.13
C GLY A 462 26.40 0.89 -7.71
N TYR A 463 25.62 1.55 -6.85
CA TYR A 463 24.83 2.75 -7.10
C TYR A 463 25.43 3.94 -6.34
N GLY A 464 25.51 5.10 -7.00
CA GLY A 464 26.11 6.32 -6.45
C GLY A 464 27.64 6.32 -6.43
N LEU A 465 28.28 5.46 -7.22
CA LEU A 465 29.73 5.29 -7.25
C LEU A 465 30.50 6.49 -7.85
N LYS A 466 29.83 7.37 -8.60
CA LYS A 466 30.42 8.55 -9.24
C LYS A 466 29.69 9.82 -8.84
N ASP A 467 30.47 10.81 -8.38
CA ASP A 467 29.97 12.13 -8.02
C ASP A 467 29.45 12.88 -9.26
N GLY A 468 28.23 13.44 -9.16
CA GLY A 468 27.62 14.27 -10.20
C GLY A 468 26.76 13.53 -11.23
N GLU A 469 26.73 12.19 -11.19
CA GLU A 469 25.82 11.37 -11.99
C GLU A 469 24.46 11.16 -11.28
N ASP A 470 23.49 10.56 -11.99
CA ASP A 470 22.28 10.06 -11.34
C ASP A 470 22.67 8.90 -10.39
N PRO A 471 22.34 8.96 -9.09
CA PRO A 471 22.83 8.01 -8.09
C PRO A 471 22.30 6.58 -8.31
N TYR A 472 21.34 6.38 -9.22
CA TYR A 472 20.83 5.07 -9.61
C TYR A 472 21.53 4.49 -10.85
N HIS A 473 22.57 5.15 -11.40
CA HIS A 473 23.42 4.56 -12.43
C HIS A 473 24.19 3.35 -11.85
N ALA A 474 23.96 2.17 -12.44
CA ALA A 474 24.72 0.97 -12.11
C ALA A 474 26.13 1.05 -12.69
N HIS A 475 27.16 0.92 -11.85
CA HIS A 475 28.53 0.68 -12.30
C HIS A 475 29.04 -0.65 -11.74
N LEU A 476 29.85 -1.36 -12.54
CA LEU A 476 30.64 -2.48 -12.06
C LEU A 476 31.89 -1.97 -11.33
N ALA A 477 32.14 -2.51 -10.15
CA ALA A 477 33.34 -2.29 -9.37
C ALA A 477 33.94 -3.62 -8.88
N ARG A 478 35.16 -3.55 -8.38
CA ARG A 478 35.92 -4.67 -7.84
C ARG A 478 36.71 -4.25 -6.61
N VAL A 479 36.88 -5.16 -5.66
CA VAL A 479 37.60 -4.93 -4.39
C VAL A 479 38.15 -6.26 -3.84
N ASN A 480 39.24 -6.21 -3.07
CA ASN A 480 39.75 -7.38 -2.34
C ASN A 480 39.03 -7.54 -0.98
N PHE A 481 39.09 -8.73 -0.37
CA PHE A 481 38.42 -9.02 0.93
C PHE A 481 38.93 -8.18 2.13
N ASP A 482 40.07 -7.50 1.98
CA ASP A 482 40.62 -6.56 2.97
C ASP A 482 40.21 -5.09 2.69
N GLY A 483 39.38 -4.85 1.66
CA GLY A 483 38.97 -3.52 1.22
C GLY A 483 40.02 -2.79 0.36
N SER A 484 41.13 -3.45 0.00
CA SER A 484 42.15 -2.89 -0.91
C SER A 484 41.77 -3.04 -2.39
N ASP A 485 42.51 -2.35 -3.26
CA ASP A 485 42.36 -2.35 -4.72
C ASP A 485 40.93 -2.08 -5.22
N PHE A 486 40.18 -1.22 -4.51
CA PHE A 486 38.86 -0.79 -4.97
C PHE A 486 38.97 -0.04 -6.31
N LYS A 487 38.33 -0.57 -7.35
CA LYS A 487 38.31 -0.01 -8.71
C LYS A 487 36.91 -0.06 -9.29
N ILE A 488 36.48 1.03 -9.93
CA ILE A 488 35.31 1.04 -10.81
C ILE A 488 35.80 0.63 -12.20
N LEU A 489 35.18 -0.39 -12.80
CA LEU A 489 35.60 -1.00 -14.07
C LEU A 489 34.84 -0.45 -15.30
N THR A 490 33.91 0.47 -15.10
CA THR A 490 32.98 1.00 -16.13
C THR A 490 33.02 2.52 -16.20
N ASP A 491 32.89 3.09 -17.42
CA ASP A 491 32.98 4.54 -17.61
C ASP A 491 32.05 5.14 -18.68
N GLY A 492 31.56 6.35 -18.40
CA GLY A 492 30.42 7.01 -19.03
C GLY A 492 29.37 7.51 -18.01
N ASP A 493 28.74 8.67 -18.28
CA ASP A 493 27.55 9.16 -17.54
C ASP A 493 26.35 8.31 -17.97
N GLY A 494 26.05 7.22 -17.27
CA GLY A 494 24.96 6.32 -17.63
C GLY A 494 24.86 5.07 -16.77
N THR A 495 23.75 4.35 -16.90
CA THR A 495 23.64 3.02 -16.29
C THR A 495 24.28 1.98 -17.20
N HIS A 496 25.10 1.10 -16.62
CA HIS A 496 25.89 0.10 -17.35
C HIS A 496 25.25 -1.29 -17.31
N SER A 497 25.59 -2.08 -18.33
CA SER A 497 25.36 -3.52 -18.43
C SER A 497 26.61 -4.16 -19.05
N TRP A 498 27.02 -5.34 -18.58
CA TRP A 498 28.35 -5.85 -18.92
C TRP A 498 28.40 -7.37 -19.13
N ALA A 499 29.46 -7.82 -19.81
CA ALA A 499 29.82 -9.23 -19.91
C ALA A 499 31.35 -9.38 -19.92
N PHE A 500 31.88 -10.32 -19.13
CA PHE A 500 33.31 -10.65 -19.13
C PHE A 500 33.67 -11.62 -20.27
N SER A 501 34.93 -11.62 -20.69
CA SER A 501 35.54 -12.76 -21.38
C SER A 501 35.61 -13.99 -20.45
N PRO A 502 35.76 -15.23 -20.96
CA PRO A 502 35.80 -16.44 -20.14
C PRO A 502 36.87 -16.45 -19.03
N ASP A 503 37.97 -15.73 -19.24
CA ASP A 503 39.08 -15.54 -18.31
C ASP A 503 39.01 -14.22 -17.50
N LYS A 504 37.93 -13.45 -17.66
CA LYS A 504 37.73 -12.08 -17.15
C LYS A 504 38.81 -11.07 -17.56
N ARG A 505 39.67 -11.37 -18.54
CA ARG A 505 40.72 -10.45 -19.03
C ARG A 505 40.14 -9.21 -19.72
N TYR A 506 38.97 -9.34 -20.33
CA TYR A 506 38.26 -8.28 -21.03
C TYR A 506 36.82 -8.15 -20.53
N LEU A 507 36.28 -6.95 -20.68
CA LEU A 507 34.93 -6.57 -20.25
C LEU A 507 34.22 -5.86 -21.40
N LYS A 508 33.15 -6.45 -21.94
CA LYS A 508 32.20 -5.75 -22.80
C LYS A 508 31.33 -4.90 -21.91
N ASP A 509 31.37 -3.58 -22.07
CA ASP A 509 30.59 -2.60 -21.31
C ASP A 509 29.64 -1.87 -22.25
N SER A 510 28.34 -1.99 -22.00
CA SER A 510 27.25 -1.35 -22.75
C SER A 510 26.50 -0.41 -21.81
N TRP A 511 26.63 0.91 -22.03
CA TRP A 511 26.04 1.92 -21.15
C TRP A 511 25.14 2.88 -21.91
N SER A 512 24.12 3.40 -21.22
CA SER A 512 23.15 4.33 -21.82
C SER A 512 22.50 5.22 -20.77
N ARG A 513 21.76 6.22 -21.24
CA ARG A 513 20.84 7.01 -20.42
C ARG A 513 19.47 7.03 -21.05
N VAL A 514 18.44 7.31 -20.24
CA VAL A 514 17.08 7.57 -20.72
C VAL A 514 16.98 8.62 -21.85
N ASP A 515 17.97 9.53 -21.94
CA ASP A 515 18.07 10.59 -22.95
C ASP A 515 19.13 10.33 -24.06
N SER A 516 19.91 9.24 -23.99
CA SER A 516 21.08 8.97 -24.84
C SER A 516 21.20 7.49 -25.19
N PRO A 517 21.30 7.11 -26.48
CA PRO A 517 21.29 5.72 -26.90
C PRO A 517 22.54 4.98 -26.43
N PRO A 518 22.56 3.64 -26.45
CA PRO A 518 23.67 2.91 -25.87
C PRO A 518 24.98 3.11 -26.64
N THR A 519 26.08 3.13 -25.90
CA THR A 519 27.44 2.99 -26.42
C THR A 519 28.02 1.72 -25.82
N THR A 520 28.53 0.84 -26.68
CA THR A 520 29.15 -0.42 -26.29
C THR A 520 30.63 -0.39 -26.61
N VAL A 521 31.45 -0.63 -25.59
CA VAL A 521 32.92 -0.58 -25.67
C VAL A 521 33.52 -1.88 -25.14
N LEU A 522 34.75 -2.16 -25.56
CA LEU A 522 35.59 -3.19 -24.94
C LEU A 522 36.54 -2.52 -23.95
N ARG A 523 36.62 -3.06 -22.73
CA ARG A 523 37.51 -2.61 -21.65
C ARG A 523 38.45 -3.72 -21.21
N ASP A 524 39.55 -3.34 -20.57
CA ASP A 524 40.38 -4.24 -19.78
C ASP A 524 39.64 -4.65 -18.50
N GLY A 525 39.52 -5.96 -18.22
CA GLY A 525 38.77 -6.48 -17.07
C GLY A 525 39.48 -6.36 -15.71
N GLU A 526 40.76 -5.97 -15.69
CA GLU A 526 41.57 -5.73 -14.49
C GLU A 526 41.66 -4.24 -14.13
N SER A 527 41.74 -3.35 -15.13
CA SER A 527 41.85 -1.90 -14.92
C SER A 527 40.58 -1.09 -15.21
N GLY A 528 39.66 -1.59 -16.04
CA GLY A 528 38.51 -0.83 -16.56
C GLY A 528 38.84 0.14 -17.71
N GLU A 529 40.11 0.22 -18.12
CA GLU A 529 40.55 1.10 -19.21
C GLU A 529 39.90 0.70 -20.54
N GLU A 530 39.45 1.69 -21.30
CA GLU A 530 38.84 1.47 -22.61
C GLU A 530 39.88 0.99 -23.63
N ILE A 531 39.60 -0.12 -24.30
CA ILE A 531 40.42 -0.69 -25.36
C ILE A 531 40.00 -0.10 -26.70
N MET A 532 38.68 -0.10 -26.99
CA MET A 532 38.05 0.44 -28.21
C MET A 532 36.51 0.54 -28.09
N GLU A 533 35.89 1.43 -28.86
CA GLU A 533 34.45 1.45 -29.14
C GLU A 533 34.07 0.27 -30.07
N LEU A 534 33.00 -0.45 -29.76
CA LEU A 534 32.48 -1.56 -30.57
C LEU A 534 31.22 -1.15 -31.33
N GLU A 535 30.26 -0.54 -30.65
CA GLU A 535 29.02 -0.01 -31.26
C GLU A 535 28.56 1.28 -30.59
N LYS A 536 27.84 2.11 -31.35
CA LYS A 536 27.25 3.35 -30.85
C LYS A 536 25.91 3.63 -31.53
N GLY A 537 24.88 3.86 -30.74
CA GLY A 537 23.54 4.13 -31.26
C GLY A 537 23.42 5.54 -31.83
N ASP A 538 22.64 5.69 -32.89
CA ASP A 538 22.30 6.99 -33.50
C ASP A 538 20.82 7.31 -33.25
N LEU A 539 20.55 8.52 -32.73
CA LEU A 539 19.18 9.02 -32.53
C LEU A 539 18.55 9.56 -33.80
N LYS A 540 19.32 9.80 -34.87
CA LYS A 540 18.86 10.55 -36.04
C LYS A 540 17.58 9.98 -36.66
N GLU A 541 17.45 8.66 -36.81
CA GLU A 541 16.23 8.07 -37.38
C GLU A 541 15.01 8.24 -36.44
N LEU A 542 15.23 8.22 -35.13
CA LEU A 542 14.20 8.51 -34.14
C LEU A 542 13.76 9.97 -34.23
N GLU A 543 14.71 10.90 -34.27
CA GLU A 543 14.47 12.34 -34.39
C GLU A 543 13.76 12.69 -35.71
N ASP A 544 14.22 12.16 -36.85
CA ASP A 544 13.61 12.32 -38.17
C ASP A 544 12.15 11.81 -38.20
N LYS A 545 11.80 10.86 -37.33
CA LYS A 545 10.43 10.31 -37.16
C LYS A 545 9.63 10.99 -36.04
N GLY A 546 10.12 12.09 -35.46
CA GLY A 546 9.41 12.88 -34.44
C GLY A 546 9.48 12.29 -33.02
N TRP A 547 10.48 11.44 -32.74
CA TRP A 547 10.86 11.14 -31.37
C TRP A 547 11.46 12.37 -30.70
N SER A 548 11.52 12.36 -29.37
CA SER A 548 12.17 13.41 -28.60
C SER A 548 12.62 12.84 -27.27
N SER A 549 13.89 13.02 -26.91
CA SER A 549 14.43 12.52 -25.65
C SER A 549 13.59 12.98 -24.45
N PRO A 550 13.30 12.07 -23.49
CA PRO A 550 12.92 12.43 -22.14
C PRO A 550 13.94 13.43 -21.57
N GLU A 551 13.45 14.46 -20.91
CA GLU A 551 14.30 15.45 -20.26
C GLU A 551 14.60 14.97 -18.84
N ARG A 552 15.85 14.57 -18.56
CA ARG A 552 16.32 14.32 -17.19
C ARG A 552 16.18 15.60 -16.37
N PHE A 553 15.57 15.54 -15.19
CA PHE A 553 15.48 16.69 -14.30
C PHE A 553 15.67 16.28 -12.84
N VAL A 554 16.47 17.10 -12.13
CA VAL A 554 16.78 16.95 -10.71
C VAL A 554 16.45 18.25 -9.99
N ALA A 555 15.83 18.12 -8.82
CA ALA A 555 15.50 19.22 -7.92
C ALA A 555 15.56 18.75 -6.47
N ALA A 556 15.65 19.67 -5.52
CA ALA A 556 15.51 19.32 -4.11
C ALA A 556 14.07 18.87 -3.80
N GLY A 557 13.94 17.91 -2.87
CA GLY A 557 12.66 17.39 -2.38
C GLY A 557 12.00 18.31 -1.35
N ARG A 558 11.11 17.75 -0.53
CA ARG A 558 10.34 18.48 0.49
C ARG A 558 11.22 19.18 1.53
N ASP A 559 12.41 18.66 1.78
CA ASP A 559 13.39 19.15 2.76
C ASP A 559 14.28 20.28 2.21
N SER A 560 14.16 20.61 0.91
CA SER A 560 15.03 21.57 0.22
C SER A 560 16.52 21.20 0.16
N GLU A 561 16.89 19.96 0.54
CA GLU A 561 18.28 19.48 0.58
C GLU A 561 18.47 18.21 -0.28
N THR A 562 17.61 17.21 -0.11
CA THR A 562 17.74 15.91 -0.77
C THR A 562 17.41 16.03 -2.26
N LEU A 563 18.38 15.69 -3.12
CA LEU A 563 18.16 15.69 -4.57
C LEU A 563 17.26 14.52 -5.00
N ILE A 564 16.17 14.86 -5.69
CA ILE A 564 15.14 13.98 -6.20
C ILE A 564 15.26 13.93 -7.73
N TYR A 565 15.36 12.71 -8.27
CA TYR A 565 15.65 12.45 -9.67
C TYR A 565 14.37 12.01 -10.39
N GLY A 566 14.18 12.52 -11.60
CA GLY A 566 13.01 12.21 -12.41
C GLY A 566 13.20 12.59 -13.88
N ILE A 567 12.15 12.35 -14.66
CA ILE A 567 12.11 12.65 -16.10
C ILE A 567 10.85 13.42 -16.47
N ILE A 568 10.96 14.26 -17.50
CA ILE A 568 9.85 14.99 -18.11
C ILE A 568 9.72 14.55 -19.58
N ILE A 569 8.57 14.00 -19.94
CA ILE A 569 8.26 13.50 -21.29
C ILE A 569 7.26 14.45 -21.94
N ARG A 570 7.68 15.02 -23.09
CA ARG A 570 6.93 16.03 -23.86
C ARG A 570 6.19 15.38 -25.04
N PRO A 571 5.08 15.96 -25.53
CA PRO A 571 4.41 15.53 -26.77
C PRO A 571 5.32 15.63 -28.00
N ALA A 572 5.08 14.78 -29.01
CA ALA A 572 5.76 14.86 -30.32
C ALA A 572 5.75 16.26 -30.94
N ASN A 573 4.60 16.92 -30.86
CA ASN A 573 4.32 18.24 -31.43
C ASN A 573 4.37 19.34 -30.37
N PHE A 574 5.32 19.23 -29.43
CA PHE A 574 5.50 20.18 -28.34
C PHE A 574 5.71 21.61 -28.83
N ASP A 575 4.94 22.53 -28.24
CA ASP A 575 4.99 23.96 -28.51
C ASP A 575 5.16 24.71 -27.19
N LYS A 576 6.35 25.27 -26.98
CA LYS A 576 6.72 26.00 -25.75
C LYS A 576 5.86 27.23 -25.44
N ALA A 577 5.01 27.67 -26.38
CA ALA A 577 4.05 28.76 -26.17
C ALA A 577 2.69 28.29 -25.63
N LYS A 578 2.48 26.97 -25.43
CA LYS A 578 1.24 26.38 -24.91
C LYS A 578 1.39 25.87 -23.47
N GLU A 579 0.28 25.89 -22.73
CA GLU A 579 0.15 25.31 -21.38
C GLU A 579 -0.38 23.87 -21.45
N TYR A 580 0.41 22.89 -20.99
CA TYR A 580 0.05 21.49 -21.00
C TYR A 580 -0.35 21.01 -19.59
N PRO A 581 -1.47 20.25 -19.46
CA PRO A 581 -1.77 19.56 -18.21
C PRO A 581 -0.71 18.48 -17.95
N VAL A 582 -0.44 18.22 -16.67
CA VAL A 582 0.62 17.31 -16.23
C VAL A 582 0.01 16.00 -15.75
N LEU A 583 0.64 14.87 -16.07
CA LEU A 583 0.34 13.55 -15.49
C LEU A 583 1.57 13.04 -14.74
N ASP A 584 1.44 12.87 -13.43
CA ASP A 584 2.41 12.19 -12.59
C ASP A 584 2.18 10.67 -12.66
N SER A 585 3.14 9.95 -13.25
CA SER A 585 3.11 8.50 -13.44
C SER A 585 3.81 7.82 -12.27
N ILE A 586 3.13 7.76 -11.11
CA ILE A 586 3.73 7.35 -9.84
C ILE A 586 3.85 5.83 -9.67
N TYR A 587 4.99 5.40 -9.13
CA TYR A 587 5.17 4.10 -8.49
C TYR A 587 6.18 4.21 -7.34
N ALA A 588 5.68 4.38 -6.12
CA ALA A 588 6.50 4.58 -4.91
C ALA A 588 6.44 3.36 -3.98
N GLY A 589 6.60 2.16 -4.54
CA GLY A 589 6.71 0.93 -3.76
C GLY A 589 8.10 0.79 -3.15
N PRO A 590 8.29 0.74 -1.81
CA PRO A 590 9.62 0.94 -1.20
C PRO A 590 10.70 -0.07 -1.59
N HIS A 591 10.30 -1.29 -1.95
CA HIS A 591 11.21 -2.33 -2.45
C HIS A 591 12.11 -1.91 -3.63
N ASN A 592 11.75 -0.92 -4.46
CA ASN A 592 12.61 -0.45 -5.56
C ASN A 592 12.42 1.05 -5.89
N PHE A 593 13.06 1.52 -6.96
CA PHE A 593 12.77 2.77 -7.66
C PHE A 593 12.10 2.50 -9.03
N SER A 594 11.61 3.52 -9.71
CA SER A 594 10.76 3.37 -10.90
C SER A 594 11.20 4.17 -12.13
N VAL A 595 11.93 5.28 -11.97
CA VAL A 595 12.35 6.14 -13.10
C VAL A 595 13.33 5.36 -13.98
N PRO A 596 13.07 5.21 -15.31
CA PRO A 596 13.99 4.51 -16.19
C PRO A 596 15.33 5.24 -16.28
N LYS A 597 16.43 4.49 -16.13
CA LYS A 597 17.81 5.01 -16.17
C LYS A 597 18.49 4.74 -17.51
N ALA A 598 18.28 3.56 -18.08
CA ALA A 598 18.76 3.19 -19.41
C ALA A 598 17.94 3.84 -20.53
N PHE A 599 18.49 3.86 -21.74
CA PHE A 599 17.78 4.27 -22.94
C PHE A 599 16.54 3.41 -23.15
N SER A 600 15.41 4.04 -23.45
CA SER A 600 14.12 3.35 -23.56
C SER A 600 13.20 4.10 -24.51
N ALA A 601 12.35 3.34 -25.20
CA ALA A 601 11.25 3.90 -26.00
C ALA A 601 10.27 4.74 -25.18
N VAL A 602 10.22 4.54 -23.84
CA VAL A 602 9.27 5.15 -22.88
C VAL A 602 7.81 5.13 -23.35
N SER A 603 7.44 4.10 -24.12
CA SER A 603 6.24 4.08 -24.96
C SER A 603 4.94 4.30 -24.19
N ARG A 604 4.81 3.70 -23.00
CA ARG A 604 3.60 3.80 -22.17
C ARG A 604 3.36 5.24 -21.73
N GLN A 605 4.40 5.94 -21.28
CA GLN A 605 4.36 7.35 -20.91
C GLN A 605 4.20 8.23 -22.17
N ARG A 606 4.89 7.90 -23.26
CA ARG A 606 4.80 8.63 -24.53
C ARG A 606 3.39 8.57 -25.15
N GLN A 607 2.68 7.45 -25.04
CA GLN A 607 1.28 7.32 -25.44
C GLN A 607 0.36 8.34 -24.74
N TRP A 608 0.69 8.74 -23.52
CA TRP A 608 0.00 9.82 -22.81
C TRP A 608 0.49 11.20 -23.26
N ALA A 609 1.80 11.41 -23.35
CA ALA A 609 2.36 12.69 -23.82
C ALA A 609 1.80 13.10 -25.20
N ASP A 610 1.73 12.16 -26.15
CA ASP A 610 1.19 12.37 -27.50
C ASP A 610 -0.34 12.55 -27.56
N LYS A 611 -1.05 12.46 -26.42
CA LYS A 611 -2.44 12.96 -26.31
C LYS A 611 -2.52 14.42 -25.89
N GLY A 612 -1.40 15.10 -25.68
CA GLY A 612 -1.36 16.51 -25.27
C GLY A 612 -1.28 16.70 -23.75
N TYR A 613 -0.52 15.85 -23.08
CA TYR A 613 -0.11 16.00 -21.68
C TYR A 613 1.41 16.17 -21.63
N VAL A 614 1.93 16.73 -20.55
CA VAL A 614 3.31 16.43 -20.15
C VAL A 614 3.26 15.31 -19.11
N VAL A 615 4.07 14.28 -19.29
CA VAL A 615 4.15 13.17 -18.33
C VAL A 615 5.43 13.32 -17.53
N VAL A 616 5.34 13.15 -16.21
CA VAL A 616 6.50 13.08 -15.33
C VAL A 616 6.56 11.73 -14.64
N GLN A 617 7.77 11.32 -14.29
CA GLN A 617 8.01 10.20 -13.40
C GLN A 617 9.17 10.59 -12.48
N VAL A 618 9.03 10.35 -11.19
CA VAL A 618 9.90 10.86 -10.13
C VAL A 618 10.06 9.75 -9.07
N ASP A 619 11.26 9.60 -8.52
CA ASP A 619 11.51 8.70 -7.38
C ASP A 619 11.74 9.54 -6.11
N GLY A 620 10.65 9.78 -5.36
CA GLY A 620 10.64 10.52 -4.10
C GLY A 620 11.19 9.73 -2.90
N MET A 621 11.33 10.38 -1.73
CA MET A 621 11.80 9.69 -0.53
C MET A 621 10.83 8.57 -0.10
N GLY A 622 11.40 7.47 0.35
CA GLY A 622 10.70 6.21 0.62
C GLY A 622 10.87 5.14 -0.47
N THR A 623 11.36 5.47 -1.68
CA THR A 623 11.80 4.44 -2.65
C THR A 623 13.19 3.90 -2.30
N ASN A 624 13.56 2.73 -2.83
CA ASN A 624 14.82 2.08 -2.49
C ASN A 624 16.07 2.73 -3.11
N TRP A 625 17.24 2.14 -2.80
CA TRP A 625 18.53 2.38 -3.47
C TRP A 625 19.04 3.83 -3.44
N ARG A 626 18.83 4.52 -2.31
CA ARG A 626 19.33 5.88 -2.01
C ARG A 626 19.89 6.07 -0.59
N GLY A 627 20.28 4.97 0.06
CA GLY A 627 20.73 4.93 1.45
C GLY A 627 19.57 4.81 2.44
N LYS A 628 19.88 4.35 3.66
CA LYS A 628 18.88 3.95 4.66
C LYS A 628 17.94 5.09 5.04
N ARG A 629 18.47 6.30 5.30
CA ARG A 629 17.68 7.50 5.64
C ARG A 629 16.66 7.89 4.56
N PHE A 630 16.99 7.70 3.28
CA PHE A 630 16.07 7.99 2.18
C PHE A 630 14.94 6.96 2.13
N HIS A 631 15.27 5.68 2.38
CA HIS A 631 14.33 4.57 2.37
C HIS A 631 13.40 4.56 3.60
N ASP A 632 13.93 4.89 4.78
CA ASP A 632 13.21 4.88 6.07
C ASP A 632 11.94 5.72 6.11
N VAL A 633 11.80 6.72 5.22
CA VAL A 633 10.60 7.56 5.09
C VAL A 633 9.33 6.75 4.82
N CYS A 634 9.45 5.53 4.26
CA CYS A 634 8.31 4.63 4.06
C CYS A 634 7.85 3.90 5.33
N TYR A 635 8.68 3.79 6.37
CA TYR A 635 8.43 2.91 7.50
C TYR A 635 7.21 3.36 8.30
N LYS A 636 6.22 2.47 8.43
CA LYS A 636 4.91 2.75 9.03
C LYS A 636 4.17 3.93 8.37
N ASN A 637 4.56 4.30 7.15
CA ASN A 637 4.20 5.57 6.52
C ASN A 637 3.94 5.44 5.01
N LEU A 638 3.53 4.27 4.51
CA LEU A 638 3.35 4.02 3.07
C LEU A 638 2.46 5.04 2.33
N HIS A 639 1.50 5.68 3.01
CA HIS A 639 0.64 6.72 2.42
C HIS A 639 1.37 8.02 2.02
N ASP A 640 2.58 8.25 2.53
CA ASP A 640 3.43 9.38 2.14
C ASP A 640 3.87 9.26 0.68
N SER A 641 4.34 8.07 0.30
CA SER A 641 4.63 7.68 -1.08
C SER A 641 5.57 8.64 -1.85
N GLY A 642 6.40 9.44 -1.17
CA GLY A 642 7.20 10.49 -1.83
C GLY A 642 6.39 11.68 -2.37
N LEU A 643 5.07 11.73 -2.15
CA LEU A 643 4.17 12.72 -2.78
C LEU A 643 4.55 14.19 -2.47
N PRO A 644 4.98 14.58 -1.26
CA PRO A 644 5.49 15.92 -1.01
C PRO A 644 6.74 16.26 -1.82
N ASP A 645 7.60 15.27 -2.11
CA ASP A 645 8.80 15.46 -2.95
C ASP A 645 8.41 15.66 -4.42
N HIS A 646 7.45 14.89 -4.93
CA HIS A 646 6.90 15.07 -6.29
C HIS A 646 6.32 16.48 -6.46
N ILE A 647 5.60 16.98 -5.45
CA ILE A 647 5.03 18.34 -5.44
C ILE A 647 6.13 19.41 -5.44
N ALA A 648 7.18 19.25 -4.62
CA ALA A 648 8.31 20.18 -4.57
C ALA A 648 9.12 20.19 -5.88
N TRP A 649 9.38 19.00 -6.42
CA TRP A 649 10.06 18.79 -7.70
C TRP A 649 9.28 19.40 -8.86
N LEU A 650 7.96 19.19 -8.94
CA LEU A 650 7.09 19.78 -9.98
C LEU A 650 7.02 21.31 -9.90
N LYS A 651 6.91 21.89 -8.70
CA LYS A 651 6.98 23.34 -8.50
C LYS A 651 8.30 23.91 -8.99
N THR A 652 9.41 23.24 -8.68
CA THR A 652 10.75 23.62 -9.14
C THR A 652 10.88 23.47 -10.66
N ALA A 653 10.35 22.39 -11.24
CA ALA A 653 10.34 22.16 -12.68
C ALA A 653 9.60 23.27 -13.44
N ALA A 654 8.41 23.66 -12.97
CA ALA A 654 7.57 24.69 -13.58
C ALA A 654 8.17 26.10 -13.50
N SER A 655 9.02 26.39 -12.50
CA SER A 655 9.65 27.72 -12.35
C SER A 655 10.48 28.17 -13.56
N THR A 656 10.96 27.23 -14.36
CA THR A 656 11.72 27.45 -15.61
C THR A 656 10.99 26.96 -16.85
N ARG A 657 9.81 26.33 -16.68
CA ARG A 657 9.01 25.68 -17.71
C ARG A 657 7.56 26.17 -17.62
N PRO A 658 7.26 27.40 -18.09
CA PRO A 658 5.93 28.00 -17.96
C PRO A 658 4.81 27.24 -18.71
N TRP A 659 5.19 26.28 -19.55
CA TRP A 659 4.31 25.35 -20.24
C TRP A 659 3.84 24.16 -19.36
N LEU A 660 4.40 23.97 -18.15
CA LEU A 660 3.89 23.02 -17.15
C LEU A 660 2.73 23.64 -16.35
N ASP A 661 1.49 23.26 -16.68
CA ASP A 661 0.30 23.80 -16.02
C ASP A 661 0.00 23.06 -14.70
N LEU A 662 0.60 23.55 -13.62
CA LEU A 662 0.37 23.02 -12.26
C LEU A 662 -1.05 23.28 -11.71
N SER A 663 -1.93 23.99 -12.44
CA SER A 663 -3.36 24.04 -12.08
C SER A 663 -4.12 22.78 -12.53
N ARG A 664 -3.54 21.98 -13.46
CA ARG A 664 -4.14 20.81 -14.09
C ARG A 664 -3.21 19.59 -14.01
N VAL A 665 -2.83 19.20 -12.80
CA VAL A 665 -2.06 17.98 -12.51
C VAL A 665 -3.00 16.81 -12.24
N GLY A 666 -2.82 15.70 -12.94
CA GLY A 666 -3.36 14.39 -12.58
C GLY A 666 -2.27 13.43 -12.11
N ILE A 667 -2.66 12.34 -11.46
CA ILE A 667 -1.77 11.29 -10.99
C ILE A 667 -2.29 9.91 -11.41
N MET A 668 -1.41 9.00 -11.82
CA MET A 668 -1.79 7.65 -12.22
C MET A 668 -0.77 6.61 -11.80
N GLY A 669 -1.25 5.42 -11.46
CA GLY A 669 -0.38 4.30 -11.14
C GLY A 669 -1.13 2.97 -11.05
N GLY A 670 -0.38 1.88 -11.16
CA GLY A 670 -0.87 0.51 -10.96
C GLY A 670 -0.21 -0.15 -9.74
N SER A 671 -0.88 -1.12 -9.11
CA SER A 671 -0.34 -1.83 -7.94
C SER A 671 -0.07 -0.88 -6.76
N ALA A 672 1.14 -0.87 -6.19
CA ALA A 672 1.59 0.17 -5.26
C ALA A 672 1.36 1.59 -5.82
N GLY A 673 1.64 1.83 -7.10
CA GLY A 673 1.30 3.10 -7.79
C GLY A 673 -0.19 3.46 -7.72
N GLY A 674 -1.09 2.46 -7.75
CA GLY A 674 -2.53 2.67 -7.58
C GLY A 674 -2.91 3.08 -6.15
N GLN A 675 -2.22 2.51 -5.15
CA GLN A 675 -2.31 2.96 -3.76
C GLN A 675 -1.82 4.41 -3.61
N ASN A 676 -0.66 4.74 -4.20
CA ASN A 676 -0.05 6.07 -4.14
C ASN A 676 -0.95 7.11 -4.84
N ALA A 677 -1.54 6.78 -5.99
CA ALA A 677 -2.43 7.67 -6.75
C ALA A 677 -3.71 8.03 -5.97
N VAL A 678 -4.30 7.07 -5.22
CA VAL A 678 -5.41 7.39 -4.32
C VAL A 678 -4.93 8.21 -3.12
N ALA A 679 -3.78 7.90 -2.53
CA ALA A 679 -3.22 8.67 -1.42
C ALA A 679 -3.01 10.15 -1.82
N GLY A 680 -2.51 10.42 -3.03
CA GLY A 680 -2.42 11.76 -3.60
C GLY A 680 -3.77 12.51 -3.63
N MET A 681 -4.87 11.83 -3.98
CA MET A 681 -6.21 12.43 -4.00
C MET A 681 -6.87 12.58 -2.62
N LEU A 682 -6.41 11.85 -1.60
CA LEU A 682 -6.91 11.94 -0.22
C LEU A 682 -6.10 12.92 0.64
N HIS A 683 -4.79 13.01 0.42
CA HIS A 683 -3.86 13.80 1.25
C HIS A 683 -3.34 15.07 0.55
N HIS A 684 -3.34 15.13 -0.79
CA HIS A 684 -2.81 16.24 -1.59
C HIS A 684 -3.78 16.77 -2.67
N SER A 685 -5.08 16.71 -2.35
CA SER A 685 -6.21 17.11 -3.21
C SER A 685 -6.20 18.59 -3.69
N GLU A 686 -5.45 19.44 -3.00
CA GLU A 686 -5.21 20.84 -3.38
C GLU A 686 -4.22 20.96 -4.54
N PHE A 687 -3.39 19.93 -4.78
CA PHE A 687 -2.48 19.83 -5.91
C PHE A 687 -3.08 18.96 -7.02
N PHE A 688 -3.33 17.68 -6.76
CA PHE A 688 -3.84 16.72 -7.75
C PHE A 688 -5.35 16.89 -8.00
N LYS A 689 -5.76 16.94 -9.28
CA LYS A 689 -7.15 17.24 -9.70
C LYS A 689 -7.92 16.00 -10.14
N ALA A 690 -7.23 15.02 -10.69
CA ALA A 690 -7.79 13.78 -11.19
C ALA A 690 -6.82 12.61 -10.98
N ALA A 691 -7.31 11.42 -10.64
CA ALA A 691 -6.48 10.23 -10.57
C ALA A 691 -7.08 8.99 -11.22
N VAL A 692 -6.19 8.14 -11.73
CA VAL A 692 -6.46 6.76 -12.15
C VAL A 692 -5.64 5.82 -11.27
N ALA A 693 -6.31 4.91 -10.57
CA ALA A 693 -5.65 3.86 -9.79
C ALA A 693 -6.11 2.48 -10.29
N ASP A 694 -5.15 1.63 -10.61
CA ASP A 694 -5.35 0.29 -11.18
C ASP A 694 -4.77 -0.77 -10.23
N SER A 695 -5.56 -1.79 -9.86
CA SER A 695 -5.13 -2.87 -8.96
C SER A 695 -4.47 -2.38 -7.65
N GLY A 696 -4.99 -1.30 -7.05
CA GLY A 696 -4.41 -0.67 -5.86
C GLY A 696 -4.67 -1.43 -4.56
N CYS A 697 -3.65 -1.54 -3.70
CA CYS A 697 -3.90 -1.91 -2.30
C CYS A 697 -4.39 -0.68 -1.53
N HIS A 698 -5.64 -0.71 -1.07
CA HIS A 698 -6.24 0.42 -0.36
C HIS A 698 -6.26 0.24 1.16
N ASP A 699 -5.98 -0.97 1.66
CA ASP A 699 -5.68 -1.23 3.07
C ASP A 699 -4.63 -2.33 3.18
N ASN A 700 -3.47 -2.00 3.74
CA ASN A 700 -2.29 -2.88 3.80
C ASN A 700 -2.55 -4.21 4.54
N ARG A 701 -3.58 -4.28 5.39
CA ARG A 701 -4.00 -5.51 6.08
C ARG A 701 -4.67 -6.52 5.16
N MET A 702 -5.01 -6.14 3.92
CA MET A 702 -5.68 -6.99 2.94
C MET A 702 -4.73 -7.66 1.94
N ASP A 703 -3.48 -7.22 1.87
CA ASP A 703 -2.48 -7.65 0.88
C ASP A 703 -1.44 -8.61 1.48
N LYS A 704 -0.54 -9.14 0.67
CA LYS A 704 0.49 -10.13 1.04
C LYS A 704 1.34 -9.69 2.24
N LEU A 705 1.41 -10.58 3.23
CA LEU A 705 2.12 -10.41 4.50
C LEU A 705 3.58 -9.98 4.33
N TRP A 706 4.34 -10.61 3.42
CA TRP A 706 5.79 -10.40 3.28
C TRP A 706 6.19 -8.97 2.96
N TRP A 707 5.37 -8.27 2.17
CA TRP A 707 5.64 -6.91 1.71
C TRP A 707 5.15 -5.89 2.74
N ASN A 708 3.97 -6.14 3.31
CA ASN A 708 3.33 -5.21 4.22
C ASN A 708 3.98 -5.23 5.61
N GLU A 709 4.33 -6.40 6.18
CA GLU A 709 5.02 -6.47 7.48
C GLU A 709 6.47 -5.93 7.41
N LEU A 710 7.11 -5.89 6.23
CA LEU A 710 8.43 -5.28 6.04
C LEU A 710 8.41 -3.76 6.17
N TRP A 711 7.45 -3.09 5.51
CA TRP A 711 7.38 -1.62 5.51
C TRP A 711 6.49 -1.05 6.62
N MET A 712 5.49 -1.80 7.11
CA MET A 712 4.56 -1.36 8.16
C MET A 712 4.79 -2.05 9.52
N GLY A 713 5.72 -3.01 9.59
CA GLY A 713 6.09 -3.72 10.82
C GLY A 713 5.06 -4.79 11.26
N TYR A 714 5.43 -5.48 12.33
CA TYR A 714 4.61 -6.46 13.06
C TYR A 714 4.81 -6.26 14.57
N PRO A 715 3.79 -6.45 15.43
CA PRO A 715 2.39 -6.75 15.12
C PRO A 715 1.69 -5.59 14.38
N VAL A 716 0.54 -5.90 13.76
CA VAL A 716 -0.32 -4.91 13.12
C VAL A 716 -0.80 -3.89 14.15
N ASP A 717 -0.49 -2.62 13.94
CA ASP A 717 -0.82 -1.51 14.84
C ASP A 717 -1.61 -0.38 14.14
N GLU A 718 -1.75 0.77 14.82
CA GLU A 718 -2.46 1.95 14.28
C GLU A 718 -1.84 2.54 13.01
N ALA A 719 -0.58 2.26 12.67
CA ALA A 719 0.03 2.76 11.44
C ALA A 719 -0.66 2.21 10.19
N TYR A 720 -1.10 0.95 10.23
CA TYR A 720 -1.88 0.33 9.14
C TYR A 720 -3.20 1.08 8.89
N GLU A 721 -3.87 1.53 9.96
CA GLU A 721 -5.11 2.32 9.84
C GLU A 721 -4.82 3.75 9.35
N LYS A 722 -3.72 4.35 9.84
CA LYS A 722 -3.25 5.68 9.41
C LYS A 722 -2.85 5.71 7.92
N ALA A 723 -2.31 4.62 7.38
CA ALA A 723 -1.93 4.50 5.97
C ALA A 723 -3.03 3.96 5.04
N SER A 724 -4.23 3.65 5.55
CA SER A 724 -5.32 3.07 4.77
C SER A 724 -6.06 4.14 3.95
N ASN A 725 -6.19 3.93 2.64
CA ASN A 725 -7.02 4.76 1.78
C ASN A 725 -8.52 4.63 2.13
N ILE A 726 -8.93 3.51 2.75
CA ILE A 726 -10.32 3.24 3.14
C ILE A 726 -10.74 4.12 4.32
N THR A 727 -9.86 4.27 5.33
CA THR A 727 -10.14 5.08 6.53
C THR A 727 -10.22 6.56 6.20
N HIS A 728 -9.43 6.99 5.20
CA HIS A 728 -9.39 8.37 4.70
C HIS A 728 -10.35 8.66 3.55
N ALA A 729 -11.23 7.74 3.13
CA ALA A 729 -12.11 7.91 1.97
C ALA A 729 -12.97 9.20 2.02
N ALA A 730 -13.34 9.66 3.22
CA ALA A 730 -14.05 10.92 3.46
C ALA A 730 -13.27 12.17 2.99
N LYS A 731 -11.94 12.08 2.85
CA LYS A 731 -11.07 13.18 2.39
C LYS A 731 -11.10 13.40 0.89
N LEU A 732 -11.61 12.45 0.07
CA LEU A 732 -11.57 12.55 -1.39
C LEU A 732 -12.20 13.85 -1.89
N LYS A 733 -11.43 14.60 -2.69
CA LYS A 733 -11.87 15.74 -3.51
C LYS A 733 -11.21 15.59 -4.89
N GLY A 734 -11.82 16.14 -5.94
CA GLY A 734 -11.37 15.92 -7.33
C GLY A 734 -11.96 14.65 -7.94
N ALA A 735 -11.52 14.31 -9.14
CA ALA A 735 -12.02 13.14 -9.89
C ALA A 735 -11.18 11.89 -9.60
N LEU A 736 -11.82 10.74 -9.40
CA LEU A 736 -11.13 9.47 -9.19
C LEU A 736 -11.72 8.40 -10.11
N MET A 737 -10.86 7.64 -10.77
CA MET A 737 -11.19 6.41 -11.48
C MET A 737 -10.44 5.23 -10.82
N LEU A 738 -11.20 4.23 -10.39
CA LEU A 738 -10.69 2.97 -9.84
C LEU A 738 -10.84 1.86 -10.89
N ILE A 739 -9.81 1.04 -11.08
CA ILE A 739 -9.77 -0.09 -12.02
C ILE A 739 -9.36 -1.36 -11.27
N VAL A 740 -10.09 -2.46 -11.52
CA VAL A 740 -9.76 -3.76 -10.93
C VAL A 740 -10.24 -4.91 -11.84
N GLY A 741 -9.47 -5.99 -11.85
CA GLY A 741 -9.85 -7.27 -12.44
C GLY A 741 -10.26 -8.28 -11.37
N ASP A 742 -11.11 -9.24 -11.72
CA ASP A 742 -11.58 -10.30 -10.82
C ASP A 742 -10.60 -11.47 -10.63
N LEU A 743 -9.56 -11.55 -11.47
CA LEU A 743 -8.47 -12.52 -11.41
C LEU A 743 -7.14 -11.89 -10.99
N ASP A 744 -7.14 -10.71 -10.36
CA ASP A 744 -5.95 -10.18 -9.71
C ASP A 744 -5.56 -11.07 -8.52
N ASP A 745 -4.52 -11.87 -8.69
CA ASP A 745 -4.05 -12.80 -7.66
C ASP A 745 -2.85 -12.26 -6.86
N ASN A 746 -2.36 -11.06 -7.20
CA ASN A 746 -1.26 -10.38 -6.53
C ASN A 746 -1.75 -9.35 -5.49
N VAL A 747 -2.83 -8.63 -5.79
CA VAL A 747 -3.53 -7.72 -4.87
C VAL A 747 -5.01 -8.12 -4.85
N ASP A 748 -5.46 -8.70 -3.73
CA ASP A 748 -6.84 -9.15 -3.52
C ASP A 748 -7.86 -8.10 -4.00
N PRO A 749 -8.72 -8.40 -5.01
CA PRO A 749 -9.70 -7.46 -5.56
C PRO A 749 -10.62 -6.84 -4.51
N SER A 750 -10.81 -7.55 -3.38
CA SER A 750 -11.52 -7.08 -2.20
C SER A 750 -10.96 -5.75 -1.66
N SER A 751 -9.67 -5.49 -1.81
CA SER A 751 -9.03 -4.22 -1.40
C SER A 751 -9.65 -3.02 -2.14
N THR A 752 -9.85 -3.13 -3.45
CA THR A 752 -10.57 -2.09 -4.23
C THR A 752 -12.06 -2.06 -3.91
N PHE A 753 -12.72 -3.22 -3.78
CA PHE A 753 -14.15 -3.26 -3.42
C PHE A 753 -14.45 -2.66 -2.05
N GLN A 754 -13.54 -2.76 -1.07
CA GLN A 754 -13.70 -2.14 0.24
C GLN A 754 -13.52 -0.61 0.18
N LEU A 755 -12.59 -0.08 -0.62
CA LEU A 755 -12.51 1.37 -0.87
C LEU A 755 -13.79 1.89 -1.56
N VAL A 756 -14.28 1.19 -2.58
CA VAL A 756 -15.56 1.48 -3.26
C VAL A 756 -16.72 1.54 -2.24
N ASN A 757 -16.78 0.60 -1.29
CA ASN A 757 -17.77 0.60 -0.22
C ASN A 757 -17.62 1.80 0.74
N ALA A 758 -16.40 2.20 1.09
CA ALA A 758 -16.16 3.38 1.91
C ALA A 758 -16.56 4.68 1.20
N LEU A 759 -16.17 4.85 -0.07
CA LEU A 759 -16.57 5.99 -0.90
C LEU A 759 -18.10 6.11 -1.02
N ASN A 760 -18.81 4.99 -1.15
CA ASN A 760 -20.28 4.96 -1.16
C ASN A 760 -20.90 5.43 0.17
N LYS A 761 -20.37 5.00 1.32
CA LYS A 761 -20.82 5.44 2.65
C LYS A 761 -20.62 6.96 2.83
N GLU A 762 -19.47 7.46 2.40
CA GLU A 762 -19.09 8.87 2.43
C GLU A 762 -19.71 9.70 1.28
N ARG A 763 -20.55 9.09 0.46
CA ARG A 763 -21.28 9.71 -0.67
C ARG A 763 -20.36 10.44 -1.65
N LYS A 764 -19.18 9.88 -1.90
CA LYS A 764 -18.19 10.40 -2.84
C LYS A 764 -18.50 9.94 -4.26
N ASN A 765 -18.24 10.82 -5.22
CA ASN A 765 -18.30 10.48 -6.64
C ASN A 765 -16.95 9.89 -7.08
N TYR A 766 -17.00 8.79 -7.84
CA TYR A 766 -15.87 8.13 -8.46
C TYR A 766 -16.36 7.40 -9.73
N GLU A 767 -15.45 7.15 -10.68
CA GLU A 767 -15.67 6.19 -11.76
C GLU A 767 -15.06 4.84 -11.36
N PHE A 768 -15.74 3.75 -11.73
CA PHE A 768 -15.28 2.40 -11.44
C PHE A 768 -15.32 1.57 -12.73
N LEU A 769 -14.18 0.96 -13.06
CA LEU A 769 -14.02 0.06 -14.19
C LEU A 769 -13.63 -1.32 -13.68
N PHE A 770 -14.60 -2.21 -13.70
CA PHE A 770 -14.38 -3.64 -13.52
C PHE A 770 -14.03 -4.29 -14.87
N ILE A 771 -13.00 -5.12 -14.91
CA ILE A 771 -12.55 -5.84 -16.10
C ILE A 771 -12.71 -7.36 -15.85
N PRO A 772 -13.77 -8.00 -16.41
CA PRO A 772 -13.99 -9.45 -16.30
C PRO A 772 -12.84 -10.26 -16.93
N GLY A 773 -12.36 -11.29 -16.22
CA GLY A 773 -11.17 -12.06 -16.58
C GLY A 773 -9.87 -11.24 -16.52
N GLY A 774 -9.89 -10.08 -15.84
CA GLY A 774 -8.75 -9.20 -15.71
C GLY A 774 -7.82 -9.65 -14.59
N GLU A 775 -6.54 -9.78 -14.91
CA GLU A 775 -5.46 -10.05 -13.95
C GLU A 775 -4.90 -8.73 -13.35
N HIS A 776 -3.76 -8.81 -12.66
CA HIS A 776 -3.12 -7.66 -12.04
C HIS A 776 -2.75 -6.55 -13.04
N CYS A 777 -3.11 -5.29 -12.74
CA CYS A 777 -2.91 -4.12 -13.61
C CYS A 777 -3.58 -4.23 -15.00
N CYS A 778 -4.72 -4.92 -15.08
CA CYS A 778 -5.50 -5.10 -16.31
C CYS A 778 -6.01 -3.79 -16.96
N GLY A 779 -5.98 -2.66 -16.25
CA GLY A 779 -6.24 -1.34 -16.84
C GLY A 779 -5.31 -0.97 -18.00
N GLY A 780 -4.15 -1.62 -18.13
CA GLY A 780 -3.25 -1.50 -19.28
C GLY A 780 -3.80 -2.05 -20.60
N GLY A 781 -4.90 -2.82 -20.61
CA GLY A 781 -5.53 -3.33 -21.83
C GLY A 781 -6.18 -2.24 -22.69
N GLU A 782 -6.46 -2.54 -23.97
CA GLU A 782 -6.96 -1.56 -24.95
C GLU A 782 -8.19 -0.78 -24.46
N TYR A 783 -9.18 -1.49 -23.91
CA TYR A 783 -10.40 -0.88 -23.36
C TYR A 783 -10.13 -0.08 -22.08
N GLY A 784 -9.27 -0.57 -21.19
CA GLY A 784 -8.85 0.12 -19.97
C GLY A 784 -8.21 1.48 -20.30
N LEU A 785 -7.21 1.47 -21.18
CA LEU A 785 -6.56 2.68 -21.68
C LEU A 785 -7.55 3.62 -22.39
N ALA A 786 -8.51 3.10 -23.15
CA ALA A 786 -9.53 3.94 -23.79
C ALA A 786 -10.42 4.66 -22.76
N ARG A 787 -10.82 3.98 -21.69
CA ARG A 787 -11.60 4.57 -20.59
C ARG A 787 -10.80 5.61 -19.80
N GLN A 788 -9.54 5.31 -19.48
CA GLN A 788 -8.63 6.26 -18.80
C GLN A 788 -8.41 7.53 -19.64
N ARG A 789 -8.25 7.41 -20.97
CA ARG A 789 -8.08 8.57 -21.87
C ARG A 789 -9.28 9.52 -21.84
N GLU A 790 -10.50 8.98 -21.95
CA GLU A 790 -11.72 9.81 -21.86
C GLU A 790 -11.96 10.35 -20.44
N PHE A 791 -11.44 9.70 -19.39
CA PHE A 791 -11.44 10.25 -18.03
C PHE A 791 -10.52 11.47 -17.91
N PHE A 792 -9.22 11.34 -18.18
CA PHE A 792 -8.29 12.46 -18.04
C PHE A 792 -8.62 13.63 -18.98
N LYS A 793 -9.11 13.36 -20.19
CA LYS A 793 -9.51 14.41 -21.14
C LYS A 793 -10.60 15.32 -20.57
N ARG A 794 -11.67 14.74 -20.00
CA ARG A 794 -12.78 15.48 -19.36
C ARG A 794 -12.35 16.28 -18.13
N HIS A 795 -11.34 15.81 -17.40
CA HIS A 795 -10.95 16.39 -16.12
C HIS A 795 -9.70 17.30 -16.16
N LEU A 796 -8.87 17.21 -17.21
CA LEU A 796 -7.60 17.96 -17.30
C LEU A 796 -7.38 18.68 -18.65
N GLN A 797 -7.92 18.20 -19.77
CA GLN A 797 -7.65 18.81 -21.10
C GLN A 797 -8.73 19.79 -21.53
N GLU A 798 -9.98 19.40 -21.33
CA GLU A 798 -11.09 20.32 -21.46
C GLU A 798 -10.89 21.38 -20.37
N LYS A 799 -10.51 22.61 -20.77
CA LYS A 799 -10.65 23.81 -19.93
C LYS A 799 -12.14 23.98 -19.69
N MET A 800 -12.67 23.21 -18.74
CA MET A 800 -13.89 23.49 -18.03
C MET A 800 -13.77 24.95 -17.60
N ARG A 801 -14.52 25.83 -18.27
CA ARG A 801 -14.95 27.05 -17.63
C ARG A 801 -15.71 26.58 -16.41
N PHE A 802 -15.06 26.62 -15.25
CA PHE A 802 -15.75 26.72 -13.97
C PHE A 802 -16.40 28.12 -13.92
N GLU A 803 -17.40 28.33 -14.79
CA GLU A 803 -18.64 28.90 -14.27
C GLU A 803 -19.08 27.91 -13.18
N PRO A 804 -19.28 28.37 -11.93
CA PRO A 804 -19.91 27.54 -10.92
C PRO A 804 -21.20 26.97 -11.50
N GLN A 805 -21.50 25.68 -11.27
CA GLN A 805 -22.83 25.15 -11.52
C GLN A 805 -23.82 25.75 -10.51
N GLU A 806 -24.21 27.00 -10.75
CA GLU A 806 -25.56 27.46 -10.45
C GLU A 806 -26.55 26.55 -11.22
N PRO A 807 -27.67 26.15 -10.62
CA PRO A 807 -28.60 25.23 -11.25
C PRO A 807 -29.30 25.88 -12.46
N LEU A 808 -29.28 25.19 -13.60
CA LEU A 808 -30.05 25.39 -14.84
C LEU A 808 -31.02 26.60 -14.84
N GLN A 809 -30.56 27.77 -15.30
CA GLN A 809 -31.45 28.83 -15.77
C GLN A 809 -31.71 28.68 -17.27
N THR A 810 -32.99 28.59 -17.65
CA THR A 810 -33.45 28.74 -19.04
C THR A 810 -33.95 30.17 -19.29
N PRO A 811 -33.89 30.67 -20.55
CA PRO A 811 -33.75 32.10 -20.80
C PRO A 811 -35.09 32.85 -20.93
N TRP A 812 -35.12 34.11 -20.49
CA TRP A 812 -36.18 35.08 -20.79
C TRP A 812 -35.57 36.40 -21.29
N PRO A 813 -35.99 36.92 -22.45
CA PRO A 813 -35.60 38.24 -22.94
C PRO A 813 -36.55 39.35 -22.46
N LEU A 814 -36.11 40.61 -22.62
CA LEU A 814 -36.88 41.85 -22.51
C LEU A 814 -37.46 42.18 -21.11
N PHE A 815 -36.90 43.20 -20.46
CA PHE A 815 -37.63 44.46 -20.23
C PHE A 815 -36.67 45.63 -19.93
N PHE A 816 -36.70 46.64 -20.80
CA PHE A 816 -36.17 47.99 -20.55
C PHE A 816 -37.15 48.79 -19.66
N PHE A 817 -36.70 49.94 -19.13
CA PHE A 817 -37.45 50.89 -18.27
C PHE A 817 -37.74 50.38 -16.85
N LEU A 818 -37.15 50.92 -15.78
CA LEU A 818 -37.22 52.31 -15.32
C LEU A 818 -36.05 52.65 -14.37
N SER A 819 -35.55 53.88 -14.46
CA SER A 819 -34.62 54.48 -13.48
C SER A 819 -35.15 55.83 -13.01
N SER A 820 -34.72 56.27 -11.81
CA SER A 820 -35.04 57.55 -11.14
C SER A 820 -36.35 57.56 -10.29
N PRO A 821 -36.51 58.49 -9.29
CA PRO A 821 -36.11 58.16 -7.92
C PRO A 821 -37.00 58.73 -6.79
N LEU A 822 -37.69 57.88 -6.02
CA LEU A 822 -38.32 58.20 -4.72
C LEU A 822 -38.34 56.90 -3.87
N SER A 823 -38.20 56.87 -2.55
CA SER A 823 -38.17 57.94 -1.54
C SER A 823 -37.54 57.44 -0.22
N LEU A 824 -36.72 58.26 0.46
CA LEU A 824 -36.68 58.26 1.93
C LEU A 824 -38.11 58.62 2.38
N PRO A 825 -38.85 57.80 3.16
CA PRO A 825 -38.54 57.62 4.58
C PRO A 825 -39.03 56.28 5.21
N LEU A 826 -38.13 55.36 5.56
CA LEU A 826 -38.51 54.18 6.37
C LEU A 826 -37.61 53.92 7.59
N LEU A 827 -36.42 54.53 7.64
CA LEU A 827 -35.45 54.35 8.73
C LEU A 827 -35.74 55.16 10.00
N LEU A 828 -36.76 56.04 9.99
CA LEU A 828 -37.14 56.87 11.14
C LEU A 828 -38.38 56.36 11.91
N PHE A 829 -39.11 55.37 11.39
CA PHE A 829 -40.30 54.82 12.06
C PHE A 829 -40.00 53.60 12.95
N LEU A 830 -38.90 52.87 12.69
CA LEU A 830 -38.57 51.66 13.46
C LEU A 830 -37.85 51.93 14.79
N HIS A 831 -37.30 53.13 14.99
CA HIS A 831 -36.61 53.52 16.24
C HIS A 831 -37.55 54.09 17.31
N LEU A 832 -38.77 54.49 16.97
CA LEU A 832 -39.74 55.08 17.91
C LEU A 832 -40.81 54.09 18.41
N PHE A 833 -40.96 52.92 17.79
CA PHE A 833 -41.97 51.93 18.20
C PHE A 833 -41.49 50.93 19.27
N ILE A 834 -40.18 50.77 19.46
CA ILE A 834 -39.61 49.82 20.43
C ILE A 834 -39.41 50.44 21.83
N LEU A 835 -39.45 51.79 21.93
CA LEU A 835 -39.22 52.52 23.19
C LEU A 835 -40.50 52.94 23.94
N SER A 836 -41.70 52.62 23.44
CA SER A 836 -42.97 53.11 24.01
C SER A 836 -43.91 52.06 24.62
N THR A 837 -43.57 50.77 24.61
CA THR A 837 -44.47 49.70 25.12
C THR A 837 -43.74 48.63 25.94
N CYS A 838 -43.07 49.01 27.03
CA CYS A 838 -42.82 48.12 28.18
C CYS A 838 -42.30 48.84 29.45
N SER A 839 -42.95 49.94 29.85
CA SER A 839 -42.64 50.67 31.10
C SER A 839 -43.90 51.04 31.88
N SER A 840 -44.83 50.09 31.98
CA SER A 840 -45.99 50.12 32.90
C SER A 840 -46.59 48.72 33.01
N PHE A 841 -46.21 47.96 34.04
CA PHE A 841 -47.11 47.12 34.87
C PHE A 841 -46.31 46.22 35.85
N PHE A 842 -46.64 46.36 37.14
CA PHE A 842 -46.36 45.47 38.28
C PHE A 842 -44.93 45.25 38.82
N ASN A 843 -44.66 45.95 39.93
CA ASN A 843 -44.52 45.35 41.27
C ASN A 843 -45.30 46.26 42.27
N PRO A 844 -45.61 45.91 43.54
CA PRO A 844 -44.99 44.87 44.38
C PRO A 844 -45.94 43.95 45.20
N PHE A 845 -45.31 43.03 45.96
CA PHE A 845 -45.74 42.31 47.17
C PHE A 845 -45.93 40.77 47.14
N HIS A 846 -44.92 40.14 47.79
CA HIS A 846 -44.94 38.98 48.70
C HIS A 846 -45.14 37.53 48.21
N GLU A 847 -44.17 36.70 48.63
CA GLU A 847 -44.24 35.28 48.98
C GLU A 847 -44.89 34.26 48.02
N SER A 848 -44.11 33.80 47.03
CA SER A 848 -43.53 32.44 47.08
C SER A 848 -42.57 32.18 45.91
N LYS A 849 -41.52 31.37 46.14
CA LYS A 849 -40.53 31.03 45.10
C LYS A 849 -40.98 29.80 44.30
N MET A 850 -41.57 30.00 43.12
CA MET A 850 -41.60 28.98 42.06
C MET A 850 -40.83 29.46 40.82
N LYS A 851 -40.05 28.55 40.22
CA LYS A 851 -39.14 28.84 39.11
C LYS A 851 -39.88 28.88 37.77
N ILE A 852 -39.56 29.88 36.95
CA ILE A 852 -40.14 30.18 35.63
C ILE A 852 -39.94 29.04 34.60
N GLU A 853 -39.01 28.11 34.85
CA GLU A 853 -38.65 26.97 33.98
C GLU A 853 -39.83 26.03 33.65
N TYR A 854 -40.86 25.93 34.51
CA TYR A 854 -42.00 25.03 34.29
C TYR A 854 -43.08 25.57 33.34
N LEU A 855 -43.19 26.89 33.17
CA LEU A 855 -44.24 27.48 32.32
C LEU A 855 -43.99 27.22 30.83
N SER A 856 -42.72 27.28 30.42
CA SER A 856 -42.27 27.03 29.04
C SER A 856 -42.48 25.58 28.59
N VAL A 857 -42.31 24.62 29.50
CA VAL A 857 -42.53 23.18 29.22
C VAL A 857 -44.03 22.87 29.11
N GLY A 858 -44.87 23.51 29.93
CA GLY A 858 -46.32 23.37 29.85
C GLY A 858 -46.93 23.86 28.53
N LEU A 859 -46.39 24.96 27.98
CA LEU A 859 -46.81 25.50 26.69
C LEU A 859 -46.43 24.61 25.50
N LEU A 860 -45.26 23.96 25.54
CA LEU A 860 -44.86 22.97 24.52
C LEU A 860 -45.72 21.70 24.56
N ALA A 861 -46.14 21.25 25.75
CA ALA A 861 -46.99 20.07 25.90
C ALA A 861 -48.38 20.24 25.25
N LEU A 862 -48.92 21.47 25.20
CA LEU A 862 -50.23 21.78 24.62
C LEU A 862 -50.30 21.65 23.09
N PHE A 863 -49.18 21.63 22.37
CA PHE A 863 -49.16 21.42 20.92
C PHE A 863 -49.11 19.94 20.49
N SER A 864 -48.84 19.02 21.42
CA SER A 864 -48.76 17.57 21.17
C SER A 864 -49.99 16.96 20.48
N PRO A 865 -51.25 17.36 20.77
CA PRO A 865 -52.43 16.74 20.15
C PRO A 865 -52.63 17.06 18.67
N LEU A 866 -52.00 18.12 18.13
CA LEU A 866 -52.13 18.51 16.72
C LEU A 866 -51.22 17.70 15.76
N ALA A 867 -50.35 16.84 16.30
CA ALA A 867 -49.45 15.99 15.51
C ALA A 867 -50.07 14.65 15.06
N ALA A 868 -51.35 14.39 15.34
CA ALA A 868 -52.10 13.24 14.84
C ALA A 868 -52.71 13.50 13.44
N ALA A 869 -51.90 13.97 12.48
CA ALA A 869 -52.36 14.42 11.18
C ALA A 869 -51.95 13.47 10.03
N TRP A 870 -52.93 12.67 9.60
CA TRP A 870 -53.00 11.90 8.35
C TRP A 870 -52.01 10.74 8.21
N SER A 871 -52.51 9.57 7.83
CA SER A 871 -51.70 8.38 7.58
C SER A 871 -50.91 8.50 6.27
N LYS A 872 -50.07 7.51 5.97
CA LYS A 872 -49.25 7.51 4.76
C LYS A 872 -50.10 7.58 3.49
N GLU A 873 -51.21 6.85 3.46
CA GLU A 873 -52.09 6.70 2.30
C GLU A 873 -52.96 7.95 2.07
N ASP A 874 -53.31 8.71 3.12
CA ASP A 874 -53.95 10.04 2.96
C ASP A 874 -53.02 11.00 2.19
N ARG A 875 -51.74 11.03 2.57
CA ARG A 875 -50.71 11.89 1.95
C ARG A 875 -50.43 11.48 0.51
N GLU A 876 -50.53 10.18 0.21
CA GLU A 876 -50.45 9.62 -1.14
C GLU A 876 -51.63 10.08 -2.01
N ILE A 877 -52.87 10.01 -1.49
CA ILE A 877 -54.07 10.52 -2.18
C ILE A 877 -53.93 12.02 -2.50
N PHE A 878 -53.48 12.84 -1.54
CA PHE A 878 -53.29 14.28 -1.75
C PHE A 878 -52.22 14.57 -2.81
N ARG A 879 -51.08 13.87 -2.74
CA ARG A 879 -50.00 13.98 -3.74
C ARG A 879 -50.48 13.61 -5.14
N ILE A 880 -51.16 12.47 -5.31
CA ILE A 880 -51.62 12.00 -6.61
C ILE A 880 -52.69 12.95 -7.18
N ARG A 881 -53.58 13.49 -6.34
CA ARG A 881 -54.56 14.52 -6.74
C ARG A 881 -53.87 15.78 -7.29
N ASP A 882 -52.91 16.33 -6.57
CA ASP A 882 -52.22 17.57 -6.96
C ASP A 882 -51.22 17.36 -8.12
N GLU A 883 -50.66 16.15 -8.28
CA GLU A 883 -49.85 15.78 -9.45
C GLU A 883 -50.72 15.66 -10.70
N ILE A 884 -51.88 14.99 -10.63
CA ILE A 884 -52.78 14.79 -11.78
C ILE A 884 -53.46 16.10 -12.19
N ALA A 885 -53.94 16.91 -11.23
CA ALA A 885 -54.65 18.17 -11.52
C ALA A 885 -53.84 19.16 -12.39
N LYS A 886 -52.49 19.09 -12.34
CA LYS A 886 -51.60 19.92 -13.19
C LYS A 886 -51.66 19.58 -14.68
N TYR A 887 -52.09 18.38 -15.04
CA TYR A 887 -52.09 17.88 -16.42
C TYR A 887 -53.49 17.71 -17.01
N GLU A 888 -54.55 17.97 -16.25
CA GLU A 888 -55.93 17.87 -16.71
C GLU A 888 -56.50 19.23 -17.13
N THR A 889 -57.39 19.21 -18.13
CA THR A 889 -57.91 20.44 -18.77
C THR A 889 -58.80 21.26 -17.82
N ASN A 890 -59.43 20.60 -16.85
CA ASN A 890 -60.13 21.22 -15.73
C ASN A 890 -59.41 20.83 -14.44
N GLN A 891 -58.64 21.75 -13.87
CA GLN A 891 -57.84 21.51 -12.64
C GLN A 891 -58.71 21.29 -11.39
N ALA A 892 -60.01 21.61 -11.46
CA ALA A 892 -60.99 21.34 -10.40
C ALA A 892 -61.76 20.01 -10.61
N ALA A 893 -61.50 19.28 -11.70
CA ALA A 893 -62.14 18.00 -11.95
C ALA A 893 -61.69 16.96 -10.92
N ASN A 894 -62.66 16.25 -10.34
CA ASN A 894 -62.40 15.16 -9.41
C ASN A 894 -62.13 13.84 -10.18
N PHE A 895 -61.60 12.82 -9.50
CA PHE A 895 -61.24 11.54 -10.10
C PHE A 895 -62.40 10.83 -10.84
N TYR A 896 -63.66 11.00 -10.41
CA TYR A 896 -64.82 10.48 -11.11
C TYR A 896 -65.13 11.25 -12.39
N ASP A 897 -64.98 12.59 -12.37
CA ASP A 897 -65.14 13.45 -13.55
C ASP A 897 -64.12 13.09 -14.64
N ILE A 898 -62.85 12.89 -14.24
CA ILE A 898 -61.75 12.52 -15.16
C ILE A 898 -62.02 11.14 -15.79
N LEU A 899 -62.56 10.19 -15.03
CA LEU A 899 -62.92 8.85 -15.54
C LEU A 899 -64.28 8.84 -16.29
N GLY A 900 -65.06 9.92 -16.21
CA GLY A 900 -66.34 10.08 -16.89
C GLY A 900 -67.48 9.25 -16.29
N VAL A 901 -67.53 9.11 -14.97
CA VAL A 901 -68.55 8.36 -14.22
C VAL A 901 -69.08 9.19 -13.04
N PRO A 902 -70.31 8.94 -12.53
CA PRO A 902 -70.75 9.54 -11.27
C PRO A 902 -70.01 8.94 -10.07
N SER A 903 -69.93 9.69 -8.96
CA SER A 903 -69.34 9.20 -7.70
C SER A 903 -70.05 7.98 -7.10
N SER A 904 -71.33 7.79 -7.43
CA SER A 904 -72.14 6.62 -7.07
C SER A 904 -71.92 5.39 -7.98
N ALA A 905 -71.00 5.45 -8.94
CA ALA A 905 -70.74 4.34 -9.87
C ALA A 905 -70.24 3.07 -9.16
N SER A 906 -70.69 1.91 -9.65
CA SER A 906 -70.20 0.61 -9.16
C SER A 906 -68.74 0.38 -9.57
N LEU A 907 -68.05 -0.53 -8.87
CA LEU A 907 -66.70 -0.98 -9.25
C LEU A 907 -66.64 -1.51 -10.69
N ASP A 908 -67.73 -2.11 -11.16
CA ASP A 908 -67.85 -2.68 -12.49
C ASP A 908 -67.99 -1.58 -13.56
N ASP A 909 -68.70 -0.48 -13.24
CA ASP A 909 -68.85 0.68 -14.12
C ASP A 909 -67.56 1.52 -14.20
N ILE A 910 -66.87 1.71 -13.07
CA ILE A 910 -65.52 2.30 -13.01
C ILE A 910 -64.54 1.48 -13.87
N THR A 911 -64.66 0.15 -13.85
CA THR A 911 -63.83 -0.75 -14.66
C THR A 911 -64.18 -0.66 -16.15
N LYS A 912 -65.46 -0.59 -16.51
CA LYS A 912 -65.92 -0.38 -17.90
C LYS A 912 -65.48 0.98 -18.45
N ALA A 913 -65.60 2.05 -17.65
CA ALA A 913 -65.21 3.41 -18.04
C ALA A 913 -63.70 3.52 -18.28
N TYR A 914 -62.88 3.02 -17.36
CA TYR A 914 -61.43 2.93 -17.53
C TYR A 914 -61.04 2.17 -18.80
N ARG A 915 -61.63 0.98 -19.04
CA ARG A 915 -61.37 0.18 -20.25
C ARG A 915 -61.75 0.95 -21.52
N LYS A 916 -62.88 1.68 -21.50
CA LYS A 916 -63.36 2.51 -22.62
C LYS A 916 -62.40 3.67 -22.93
N GLN A 917 -61.95 4.41 -21.92
CA GLN A 917 -61.01 5.52 -22.10
C GLN A 917 -59.61 5.02 -22.51
N THR A 918 -59.08 4.01 -21.83
CA THR A 918 -57.76 3.41 -22.14
C THR A 918 -57.70 2.88 -23.57
N ARG A 919 -58.77 2.24 -24.06
CA ARG A 919 -58.84 1.77 -25.46
C ARG A 919 -58.75 2.91 -26.48
N ASN A 920 -59.20 4.11 -26.15
CA ASN A 920 -59.09 5.28 -27.03
C ASN A 920 -57.67 5.89 -27.02
N LEU A 921 -56.92 5.71 -25.92
CA LEU A 921 -55.52 6.13 -25.77
C LEU A 921 -54.51 5.11 -26.32
N HIS A 922 -54.96 3.92 -26.71
CA HIS A 922 -54.09 2.89 -27.29
C HIS A 922 -53.32 3.41 -28.51
N PRO A 923 -52.00 3.14 -28.65
CA PRO A 923 -51.17 3.71 -29.72
C PRO A 923 -51.75 3.57 -31.13
N ASP A 924 -52.38 2.44 -31.45
CA ASP A 924 -52.99 2.21 -32.76
C ASP A 924 -54.28 3.00 -32.97
N LYS A 925 -55.06 3.27 -31.92
CA LYS A 925 -56.26 4.12 -32.00
C LYS A 925 -55.90 5.60 -32.14
N VAL A 926 -54.86 6.06 -31.44
CA VAL A 926 -54.28 7.39 -31.63
C VAL A 926 -53.75 7.56 -33.05
N ARG A 927 -53.00 6.57 -33.56
CA ARG A 927 -52.49 6.56 -34.95
C ARG A 927 -53.62 6.52 -35.98
N GLN A 928 -54.69 5.76 -35.73
CA GLN A 928 -55.87 5.70 -36.61
C GLN A 928 -56.63 7.03 -36.62
N ALA A 929 -56.81 7.67 -35.47
CA ALA A 929 -57.51 8.96 -35.34
C ALA A 929 -56.76 10.11 -36.01
N MET A 930 -55.44 10.21 -35.86
CA MET A 930 -54.66 11.25 -36.55
C MET A 930 -54.69 11.10 -38.08
N ARG A 931 -54.74 9.85 -38.59
CA ARG A 931 -54.86 9.58 -40.03
C ARG A 931 -56.25 9.93 -40.57
N SER A 932 -57.32 9.52 -39.88
CA SER A 932 -58.69 9.81 -40.33
C SER A 932 -59.08 11.28 -40.18
N GLN A 933 -58.48 12.01 -39.22
CA GLN A 933 -58.64 13.46 -39.13
C GLN A 933 -57.96 14.17 -40.32
N ALA A 934 -56.73 13.80 -40.67
CA ALA A 934 -56.05 14.35 -41.85
C ALA A 934 -56.81 14.08 -43.17
N GLU A 935 -57.48 12.92 -43.30
CA GLU A 935 -58.36 12.62 -44.44
C GLU A 935 -59.64 13.47 -44.45
N LYS A 936 -60.24 13.76 -43.29
CA LYS A 936 -61.40 14.66 -43.18
C LYS A 936 -61.04 16.10 -43.54
N ASP A 937 -59.92 16.60 -43.02
CA ASP A 937 -59.49 17.98 -43.26
C ASP A 937 -59.14 18.19 -44.75
N LYS A 938 -58.55 17.18 -45.39
CA LYS A 938 -58.30 17.15 -46.84
C LYS A 938 -59.59 17.11 -47.68
N LYS A 939 -60.67 16.49 -47.18
CA LYS A 939 -62.01 16.54 -47.80
C LYS A 939 -62.71 17.90 -47.67
N ASN A 940 -62.34 18.71 -46.69
CA ASN A 940 -62.89 20.05 -46.45
C ASN A 940 -62.07 21.18 -47.12
N GLY A 941 -61.20 20.85 -48.08
CA GLY A 941 -60.45 21.84 -48.87
C GLY A 941 -59.17 22.39 -48.21
N ALA A 942 -58.79 21.90 -47.03
CA ALA A 942 -57.50 22.27 -46.43
C ALA A 942 -56.35 21.51 -47.10
N ASN A 943 -55.25 22.21 -47.40
CA ASN A 943 -54.06 21.62 -48.03
C ASN A 943 -53.13 20.98 -46.96
N THR A 944 -53.66 20.02 -46.20
CA THR A 944 -52.99 19.38 -45.06
C THR A 944 -52.10 18.21 -45.49
N LYS A 945 -50.82 18.26 -45.10
CA LYS A 945 -49.88 17.13 -45.24
C LYS A 945 -50.24 16.02 -44.24
N PRO A 946 -50.02 14.74 -44.56
CA PRO A 946 -50.22 13.65 -43.61
C PRO A 946 -49.25 13.78 -42.42
N PRO A 947 -49.67 13.41 -41.19
CA PRO A 947 -48.86 13.58 -39.99
C PRO A 947 -47.57 12.75 -40.06
N THR A 948 -46.45 13.37 -39.72
CA THR A 948 -45.12 12.77 -39.75
C THR A 948 -44.95 11.71 -38.65
N ASN A 949 -43.98 10.81 -38.83
CA ASN A 949 -43.65 9.81 -37.81
C ASN A 949 -43.22 10.44 -36.47
N ALA A 950 -42.62 11.65 -36.49
CA ALA A 950 -42.26 12.38 -35.28
C ALA A 950 -43.49 12.91 -34.53
N GLU A 951 -44.48 13.46 -35.23
CA GLU A 951 -45.75 13.92 -34.64
C GLU A 951 -46.55 12.73 -34.09
N ILE A 952 -46.62 11.62 -34.82
CA ILE A 952 -47.26 10.37 -34.37
C ILE A 952 -46.57 9.83 -33.11
N LYS A 953 -45.23 9.84 -33.04
CA LYS A 953 -44.47 9.39 -31.86
C LYS A 953 -44.75 10.29 -30.65
N THR A 954 -44.81 11.61 -30.84
CA THR A 954 -45.14 12.59 -29.78
C THR A 954 -46.58 12.43 -29.28
N ALA A 955 -47.54 12.19 -30.19
CA ALA A 955 -48.93 11.93 -29.83
C ALA A 955 -49.11 10.62 -29.04
N ILE A 956 -48.42 9.55 -29.46
CA ILE A 956 -48.40 8.27 -28.74
C ILE A 956 -47.77 8.44 -27.34
N LYS A 957 -46.68 9.22 -27.21
CA LYS A 957 -46.06 9.52 -25.90
C LYS A 957 -47.06 10.21 -24.96
N LYS A 958 -47.71 11.29 -25.42
CA LYS A 958 -48.74 12.00 -24.63
C LYS A 958 -49.92 11.12 -24.24
N ALA A 959 -50.35 10.21 -25.13
CA ALA A 959 -51.41 9.27 -24.84
C ALA A 959 -51.00 8.22 -23.77
N GLY A 960 -49.75 7.75 -23.80
CA GLY A 960 -49.19 6.88 -22.75
C GLY A 960 -49.10 7.57 -21.39
N GLU A 961 -48.67 8.84 -21.36
CA GLU A 961 -48.65 9.67 -20.14
C GLU A 961 -50.07 9.88 -19.56
N ALA A 962 -51.08 10.08 -20.41
CA ALA A 962 -52.48 10.16 -20.00
C ALA A 962 -53.03 8.81 -19.50
N GLN A 963 -52.68 7.70 -20.16
CA GLN A 963 -53.06 6.35 -19.74
C GLN A 963 -52.49 6.00 -18.35
N ALA A 964 -51.25 6.40 -18.05
CA ALA A 964 -50.64 6.20 -16.75
C ALA A 964 -51.42 6.92 -15.63
N ARG A 965 -51.83 8.19 -15.84
CA ARG A 965 -52.67 8.93 -14.88
C ARG A 965 -54.05 8.28 -14.67
N LEU A 966 -54.71 7.86 -15.75
CA LEU A 966 -55.99 7.12 -15.65
C LEU A 966 -55.84 5.80 -14.90
N SER A 967 -54.71 5.11 -15.01
CA SER A 967 -54.46 3.88 -14.24
C SER A 967 -54.33 4.16 -12.75
N LEU A 968 -53.68 5.26 -12.34
CA LEU A 968 -53.59 5.66 -10.93
C LEU A 968 -54.97 5.99 -10.36
N ILE A 969 -55.74 6.83 -11.07
CA ILE A 969 -57.13 7.16 -10.72
C ILE A 969 -57.97 5.89 -10.55
N ALA A 970 -57.94 5.00 -11.54
CA ALA A 970 -58.76 3.80 -11.54
C ALA A 970 -58.30 2.75 -10.53
N ASN A 971 -57.06 2.82 -10.03
CA ASN A 971 -56.59 1.97 -8.93
C ASN A 971 -57.13 2.50 -7.59
N ILE A 972 -57.03 3.81 -7.33
CA ILE A 972 -57.60 4.44 -6.11
C ILE A 972 -59.11 4.19 -6.04
N LEU A 973 -59.84 4.44 -7.13
CA LEU A 973 -61.31 4.27 -7.18
C LEU A 973 -61.80 2.81 -7.18
N ARG A 974 -60.90 1.82 -7.36
CA ARG A 974 -61.22 0.38 -7.21
C ARG A 974 -60.73 -0.22 -5.90
N GLY A 975 -59.76 0.41 -5.25
CA GLY A 975 -59.16 -0.06 -4.01
C GLY A 975 -59.89 0.43 -2.75
N PRO A 976 -59.43 -0.02 -1.57
CA PRO A 976 -59.96 0.46 -0.27
C PRO A 976 -59.64 1.95 -0.01
N GLU A 977 -58.83 2.58 -0.86
CA GLU A 977 -58.53 4.02 -0.83
C GLU A 977 -59.71 4.88 -1.32
N ARG A 978 -60.67 4.30 -2.05
CA ARG A 978 -61.88 4.99 -2.52
C ARG A 978 -62.64 5.66 -1.37
N ASP A 979 -62.91 4.93 -0.29
CA ASP A 979 -63.71 5.45 0.84
C ASP A 979 -63.03 6.65 1.51
N ARG A 980 -61.68 6.67 1.51
CA ARG A 980 -60.88 7.78 2.04
C ARG A 980 -60.87 8.97 1.08
N TYR A 981 -60.74 8.71 -0.22
CA TYR A 981 -60.87 9.73 -1.25
C TYR A 981 -62.27 10.39 -1.21
N ASP A 982 -63.33 9.60 -1.06
CA ASP A 982 -64.72 10.08 -0.98
C ASP A 982 -64.97 10.88 0.32
N HIS A 983 -64.33 10.49 1.43
CA HIS A 983 -64.33 11.26 2.66
C HIS A 983 -63.72 12.66 2.47
N PHE A 984 -62.56 12.78 1.80
CA PHE A 984 -61.96 14.09 1.52
C PHE A 984 -62.68 14.87 0.40
N LEU A 985 -63.33 14.19 -0.54
CA LEU A 985 -64.15 14.83 -1.57
C LEU A 985 -65.40 15.49 -0.96
N SER A 986 -65.97 14.89 0.09
CA SER A 986 -67.15 15.41 0.79
C SER A 986 -66.83 16.41 1.91
N ASN A 987 -65.71 16.25 2.64
CA ASN A 987 -65.33 17.11 3.77
C ASN A 987 -64.31 18.20 3.38
N GLY A 988 -63.83 18.20 2.14
CA GLY A 988 -62.82 19.12 1.62
C GLY A 988 -61.41 18.56 1.73
N PHE A 989 -60.64 18.71 0.65
CA PHE A 989 -59.21 18.36 0.65
C PHE A 989 -58.40 19.45 1.36
N PRO A 990 -57.46 19.10 2.26
CA PRO A 990 -56.55 20.08 2.85
C PRO A 990 -55.59 20.66 1.79
N LEU A 991 -55.15 21.91 2.00
CA LEU A 991 -54.14 22.57 1.17
C LEU A 991 -52.75 21.94 1.38
N TRP A 992 -52.48 20.82 0.71
CA TRP A 992 -51.20 20.14 0.73
C TRP A 992 -50.15 20.91 -0.07
N LYS A 993 -49.33 21.74 0.60
CA LYS A 993 -48.24 22.48 -0.05
C LYS A 993 -46.91 21.71 -0.13
N GLY A 994 -46.94 20.40 0.11
CA GLY A 994 -45.74 19.56 0.24
C GLY A 994 -45.02 19.74 1.59
N THR A 995 -44.17 18.77 1.93
CA THR A 995 -43.32 18.82 3.14
C THR A 995 -42.33 19.99 3.13
N ASP A 996 -41.91 20.43 1.94
CA ASP A 996 -40.92 21.49 1.77
C ASP A 996 -41.47 22.89 2.06
N TYR A 997 -42.79 23.08 2.12
CA TYR A 997 -43.40 24.40 2.36
C TYR A 997 -43.10 24.93 3.77
N TYR A 998 -43.13 24.07 4.78
CA TYR A 998 -42.75 24.45 6.15
C TYR A 998 -41.24 24.62 6.27
N TYR A 999 -40.45 23.75 5.61
CA TYR A 999 -38.99 23.81 5.60
C TYR A 999 -38.44 25.08 4.94
N ASN A 1000 -39.08 25.56 3.86
CA ASN A 1000 -38.66 26.79 3.18
C ASN A 1000 -39.19 28.07 3.85
N ARG A 1001 -40.29 28.03 4.60
CA ARG A 1001 -40.86 29.22 5.26
C ARG A 1001 -40.24 29.52 6.64
N TYR A 1002 -39.66 28.51 7.29
CA TYR A 1002 -38.97 28.64 8.58
C TYR A 1002 -37.48 28.26 8.49
N ARG A 1003 -36.80 28.60 7.38
CA ARG A 1003 -35.33 28.53 7.34
C ARG A 1003 -34.77 29.43 8.46
N PRO A 1004 -34.09 28.89 9.48
CA PRO A 1004 -33.32 29.75 10.38
C PRO A 1004 -32.20 30.35 9.53
N GLY A 1005 -31.98 31.66 9.64
CA GLY A 1005 -30.88 32.30 8.92
C GLY A 1005 -29.54 31.69 9.35
N LEU A 1006 -28.49 31.80 8.52
CA LEU A 1006 -27.17 31.26 8.84
C LEU A 1006 -26.70 31.70 10.24
N GLY A 1007 -26.91 32.96 10.61
CA GLY A 1007 -26.65 33.46 11.96
C GLY A 1007 -27.50 32.79 13.06
N THR A 1008 -28.77 32.49 12.81
CA THR A 1008 -29.64 31.76 13.75
C THR A 1008 -29.19 30.32 13.95
N VAL A 1009 -28.74 29.65 12.88
CA VAL A 1009 -28.16 28.29 12.93
C VAL A 1009 -26.83 28.31 13.69
N ILE A 1010 -25.95 29.27 13.40
CA ILE A 1010 -24.65 29.42 14.08
C ILE A 1010 -24.84 29.73 15.57
N VAL A 1011 -25.75 30.64 15.93
CA VAL A 1011 -26.07 30.94 17.34
C VAL A 1011 -26.68 29.72 18.04
N GLY A 1012 -27.57 28.98 17.37
CA GLY A 1012 -28.13 27.74 17.90
C GLY A 1012 -27.07 26.67 18.15
N LEU A 1013 -26.19 26.43 17.17
CA LEU A 1013 -25.04 25.51 17.30
C LEU A 1013 -24.07 25.98 18.38
N PHE A 1014 -23.78 27.28 18.48
CA PHE A 1014 -22.91 27.82 19.51
C PHE A 1014 -23.47 27.61 20.92
N ILE A 1015 -24.78 27.81 21.12
CA ILE A 1015 -25.43 27.55 22.41
C ILE A 1015 -25.44 26.05 22.75
N VAL A 1016 -25.74 25.18 21.78
CA VAL A 1016 -25.82 23.73 21.99
C VAL A 1016 -24.43 23.10 22.19
N VAL A 1017 -23.48 23.39 21.30
CA VAL A 1017 -22.13 22.82 21.33
C VAL A 1017 -21.26 23.54 22.36
N GLY A 1018 -21.11 24.86 22.25
CA GLY A 1018 -20.27 25.67 23.14
C GLY A 1018 -20.82 25.83 24.56
N GLY A 1019 -22.08 25.47 24.80
CA GLY A 1019 -22.75 25.48 26.10
C GLY A 1019 -23.02 24.08 26.62
N GLY A 1020 -24.05 23.42 26.11
CA GLY A 1020 -24.52 22.12 26.61
C GLY A 1020 -23.50 20.98 26.44
N PHE A 1021 -22.95 20.82 25.23
CA PHE A 1021 -21.97 19.77 24.95
C PHE A 1021 -20.63 20.06 25.63
N HIS A 1022 -20.17 21.32 25.61
CA HIS A 1022 -18.95 21.75 26.29
C HIS A 1022 -19.05 21.59 27.83
N TYR A 1023 -20.19 21.93 28.44
CA TYR A 1023 -20.42 21.64 29.86
C TYR A 1023 -20.36 20.13 30.15
N LEU A 1024 -20.96 19.30 29.29
CA LEU A 1024 -20.90 17.85 29.44
C LEU A 1024 -19.46 17.33 29.35
N THR A 1025 -18.65 17.83 28.40
CA THR A 1025 -17.23 17.45 28.31
C THR A 1025 -16.42 17.92 29.51
N LEU A 1026 -16.63 19.14 30.01
CA LEU A 1026 -15.97 19.65 31.23
C LEU A 1026 -16.37 18.80 32.45
N TYR A 1027 -17.66 18.49 32.60
CA TYR A 1027 -18.18 17.66 33.69
C TYR A 1027 -17.67 16.21 33.63
N MET A 1028 -17.60 15.61 32.44
CA MET A 1028 -17.00 14.27 32.25
C MET A 1028 -15.50 14.29 32.51
N SER A 1029 -14.78 15.35 32.11
CA SER A 1029 -13.36 15.53 32.41
C SER A 1029 -13.11 15.63 33.91
N TRP A 1030 -13.81 16.54 34.60
CA TRP A 1030 -13.77 16.70 36.05
C TRP A 1030 -14.06 15.36 36.75
N LYS A 1031 -15.16 14.69 36.39
CA LYS A 1031 -15.50 13.39 36.97
C LYS A 1031 -14.40 12.35 36.74
N ARG A 1032 -13.80 12.29 35.54
CA ARG A 1032 -12.70 11.36 35.24
C ARG A 1032 -11.43 11.69 36.01
N GLN A 1033 -11.16 12.98 36.28
CA GLN A 1033 -10.04 13.43 37.12
C GLN A 1033 -10.26 13.07 38.59
N THR A 1034 -11.45 13.33 39.15
CA THR A 1034 -11.79 12.92 40.53
C THR A 1034 -11.69 11.40 40.70
N GLU A 1035 -12.31 10.61 39.81
CA GLU A 1035 -12.20 9.14 39.85
C GLU A 1035 -10.76 8.64 39.65
N PHE A 1036 -9.90 9.39 38.94
CA PHE A 1036 -8.48 9.04 38.78
C PHE A 1036 -7.70 9.30 40.07
N VAL A 1037 -7.86 10.48 40.68
CA VAL A 1037 -7.21 10.83 41.95
C VAL A 1037 -7.66 9.90 43.08
N GLU A 1038 -8.96 9.59 43.18
CA GLU A 1038 -9.49 8.60 44.12
C GLU A 1038 -8.86 7.21 43.95
N ARG A 1039 -8.70 6.73 42.71
CA ARG A 1039 -7.99 5.46 42.44
C ARG A 1039 -6.50 5.53 42.82
N TYR A 1040 -5.84 6.66 42.58
CA TYR A 1040 -4.43 6.86 42.92
C TYR A 1040 -4.19 6.85 44.45
N ILE A 1041 -5.03 7.57 45.19
CA ILE A 1041 -5.05 7.58 46.66
C ILE A 1041 -5.31 6.18 47.20
N LYS A 1042 -6.30 5.47 46.63
CA LYS A 1042 -6.61 4.09 47.02
C LYS A 1042 -5.42 3.15 46.80
N PHE A 1043 -4.80 3.17 45.61
CA PHE A 1043 -3.61 2.39 45.30
C PHE A 1043 -2.45 2.65 46.28
N ALA A 1044 -2.17 3.93 46.56
CA ALA A 1044 -1.12 4.31 47.50
C ALA A 1044 -1.40 3.76 48.92
N ARG A 1045 -2.63 3.92 49.43
CA ARG A 1045 -3.06 3.40 50.72
C ARG A 1045 -2.95 1.88 50.81
N GLU A 1046 -3.46 1.15 49.81
CA GLU A 1046 -3.42 -0.32 49.76
C GLU A 1046 -1.99 -0.85 49.65
N THR A 1047 -1.12 -0.18 48.91
CA THR A 1047 0.30 -0.58 48.76
C THR A 1047 1.15 -0.23 49.97
N ALA A 1048 0.87 0.89 50.64
CA ALA A 1048 1.55 1.27 51.88
C ALA A 1048 1.17 0.39 53.07
N TRP A 1049 -0.12 0.06 53.24
CA TRP A 1049 -0.64 -0.53 54.48
C TRP A 1049 -1.35 -1.88 54.34
N GLY A 1050 -1.56 -2.37 53.11
CA GLY A 1050 -2.15 -3.68 52.82
C GLY A 1050 -3.68 -3.71 52.79
N ASN A 1051 -4.23 -4.73 52.14
CA ASN A 1051 -5.69 -4.93 52.01
C ASN A 1051 -6.31 -5.45 53.32
N GLY A 1052 -6.63 -4.52 54.21
CA GLY A 1052 -7.33 -4.76 55.47
C GLY A 1052 -7.04 -3.63 56.45
N LEU A 1053 -7.98 -2.69 56.58
CA LEU A 1053 -7.84 -1.46 57.37
C LEU A 1053 -7.55 -1.73 58.86
N ASN A 1054 -6.26 -1.78 59.20
CA ASN A 1054 -5.73 -1.60 60.56
C ASN A 1054 -4.87 -0.32 60.60
N ILE A 1055 -5.47 0.78 60.14
CA ILE A 1055 -4.94 2.13 60.34
C ILE A 1055 -5.40 2.59 61.74
N PRO A 1056 -4.49 2.91 62.68
CA PRO A 1056 -4.89 3.32 64.03
C PRO A 1056 -5.60 4.68 64.01
N GLY A 1057 -6.93 4.70 64.17
CA GLY A 1057 -7.69 5.94 64.30
C GLY A 1057 -9.05 6.03 63.57
N VAL A 1058 -9.53 4.97 62.93
CA VAL A 1058 -10.88 4.95 62.31
C VAL A 1058 -11.74 3.89 62.98
N ASP A 1059 -12.80 4.32 63.68
CA ASP A 1059 -13.63 3.45 64.52
C ASP A 1059 -14.44 2.40 63.74
N ALA A 1060 -14.44 1.17 64.25
CA ALA A 1060 -15.22 0.05 63.72
C ALA A 1060 -16.53 -0.16 64.51
N ALA A 1061 -17.63 -0.38 63.81
CA ALA A 1061 -18.90 -0.83 64.41
C ALA A 1061 -19.10 -2.35 64.18
N PRO A 1062 -19.76 -3.09 65.10
CA PRO A 1062 -19.63 -4.55 65.16
C PRO A 1062 -20.64 -5.30 64.27
N ALA A 1063 -20.23 -6.47 63.75
CA ALA A 1063 -21.10 -7.39 63.03
C ALA A 1063 -21.83 -8.38 63.98
N PRO A 1064 -23.12 -8.72 63.72
CA PRO A 1064 -23.81 -9.83 64.39
C PRO A 1064 -23.34 -11.22 63.91
N PRO A 1065 -23.61 -12.31 64.66
CA PRO A 1065 -23.02 -13.63 64.43
C PRO A 1065 -23.73 -14.46 63.34
N ALA A 1066 -23.00 -15.45 62.80
CA ALA A 1066 -23.48 -16.39 61.79
C ALA A 1066 -24.26 -17.58 62.38
N GLU A 1067 -25.28 -18.05 61.66
CA GLU A 1067 -25.98 -19.32 61.91
C GLU A 1067 -25.36 -20.50 61.14
N PRO A 1068 -25.49 -21.75 61.63
CA PRO A 1068 -24.71 -22.89 61.15
C PRO A 1068 -25.34 -23.66 59.97
N ALA A 1069 -24.50 -24.29 59.17
CA ALA A 1069 -24.91 -25.15 58.05
C ALA A 1069 -25.20 -26.61 58.48
N PRO A 1070 -26.22 -27.28 57.89
CA PRO A 1070 -26.29 -28.74 57.81
C PRO A 1070 -25.57 -29.27 56.56
N ALA A 1071 -25.12 -30.53 56.61
CA ALA A 1071 -24.21 -31.15 55.64
C ALA A 1071 -24.92 -32.25 54.76
N PRO A 1072 -24.23 -33.19 54.07
CA PRO A 1072 -24.41 -33.38 52.63
C PRO A 1072 -25.08 -34.71 52.22
N ALA A 1073 -25.37 -34.87 50.93
CA ALA A 1073 -25.68 -36.15 50.29
C ALA A 1073 -25.05 -36.20 48.87
N SER A 1074 -24.83 -37.41 48.36
CA SER A 1074 -23.86 -37.71 47.29
C SER A 1074 -24.50 -38.25 45.99
N ASP A 1075 -23.65 -38.35 44.97
CA ASP A 1075 -23.70 -39.24 43.79
C ASP A 1075 -24.89 -39.16 42.81
N GLU A 1076 -24.58 -38.88 41.53
CA GLU A 1076 -24.76 -39.83 40.41
C GLU A 1076 -24.10 -39.30 39.12
N GLU A 1077 -23.60 -40.22 38.27
CA GLU A 1077 -22.99 -39.92 36.97
C GLU A 1077 -24.06 -39.82 35.87
N GLU A 1078 -23.92 -38.92 34.89
CA GLU A 1078 -24.56 -39.11 33.57
C GLU A 1078 -23.84 -38.44 32.39
N ALA A 1079 -24.16 -38.92 31.18
CA ALA A 1079 -23.34 -38.85 29.97
C ALA A 1079 -23.33 -37.49 29.19
N PRO A 1080 -22.35 -37.25 28.29
CA PRO A 1080 -22.27 -36.01 27.52
C PRO A 1080 -23.35 -35.90 26.42
N PRO A 1081 -23.94 -34.71 26.19
CA PRO A 1081 -24.98 -34.53 25.18
C PRO A 1081 -24.43 -34.43 23.74
N VAL A 1082 -25.05 -35.20 22.85
CA VAL A 1082 -24.81 -35.26 21.39
C VAL A 1082 -25.10 -33.90 20.71
N PRO A 1083 -24.32 -33.48 19.69
CA PRO A 1083 -24.52 -32.18 19.03
C PRO A 1083 -25.82 -32.11 18.23
N GLN A 1084 -26.77 -31.28 18.69
CA GLN A 1084 -28.01 -30.97 17.96
C GLN A 1084 -27.84 -29.85 16.92
N ASN A 1085 -28.66 -29.92 15.88
CA ASN A 1085 -28.46 -29.19 14.63
C ASN A 1085 -28.92 -27.71 14.73
N ARG A 1086 -28.16 -26.78 14.12
CA ARG A 1086 -28.28 -25.31 14.25
C ARG A 1086 -29.66 -24.71 13.90
N ARG A 1087 -30.58 -25.51 13.32
CA ARG A 1087 -31.88 -25.09 12.81
C ARG A 1087 -32.99 -25.10 13.86
N GLU A 1088 -32.93 -25.98 14.86
CA GLU A 1088 -33.97 -26.09 15.90
C GLU A 1088 -33.82 -25.03 17.00
N ARG A 1089 -32.58 -24.75 17.44
CA ARG A 1089 -32.26 -23.66 18.36
C ARG A 1089 -32.77 -22.29 17.85
N ARG A 1090 -32.70 -22.05 16.54
CA ARG A 1090 -33.24 -20.82 15.90
C ARG A 1090 -34.78 -20.76 15.82
N MET A 1091 -35.50 -21.86 16.04
CA MET A 1091 -36.96 -21.84 16.20
C MET A 1091 -37.37 -21.58 17.65
N GLN A 1092 -36.67 -22.15 18.64
CA GLN A 1092 -36.93 -21.86 20.06
C GLN A 1092 -36.68 -20.38 20.40
N GLU A 1093 -35.58 -19.79 19.92
CA GLU A 1093 -35.30 -18.34 20.07
C GLU A 1093 -36.32 -17.43 19.36
N LYS A 1094 -37.12 -17.95 18.41
CA LYS A 1094 -38.18 -17.20 17.72
C LYS A 1094 -39.54 -17.24 18.43
N PHE A 1095 -39.80 -18.24 19.28
CA PHE A 1095 -41.02 -18.30 20.09
C PHE A 1095 -40.90 -17.49 21.39
N SER A 1096 -39.71 -17.36 21.98
CA SER A 1096 -39.51 -16.62 23.25
C SER A 1096 -39.48 -15.08 23.13
N LYS A 1097 -39.58 -14.52 21.92
CA LYS A 1097 -39.62 -13.06 21.67
C LYS A 1097 -40.98 -12.54 21.20
N ARG A 1098 -42.05 -13.30 21.44
CA ARG A 1098 -43.41 -12.90 21.09
C ARG A 1098 -44.40 -13.18 22.21
N ASP A 1099 -44.16 -12.58 23.37
CA ASP A 1099 -45.19 -12.09 24.30
C ASP A 1099 -44.56 -11.25 25.43
N GLY A 1100 -45.28 -10.23 25.92
CA GLY A 1100 -44.88 -9.45 27.12
C GLY A 1100 -44.56 -7.97 26.88
N ALA A 1101 -45.60 -7.11 26.91
CA ALA A 1101 -45.43 -5.66 26.97
C ALA A 1101 -46.37 -5.00 28.00
N LYS A 1102 -45.81 -4.42 29.08
CA LYS A 1102 -46.11 -3.06 29.62
C LYS A 1102 -45.50 -2.80 31.02
N PRO A 1103 -45.10 -1.54 31.37
CA PRO A 1103 -44.49 -1.19 32.66
C PRO A 1103 -45.26 -0.14 33.51
N VAL A 1104 -45.17 -0.17 34.86
CA VAL A 1104 -45.57 0.97 35.75
C VAL A 1104 -44.77 1.08 37.08
N LYS A 1105 -44.11 2.25 37.27
CA LYS A 1105 -43.77 3.08 38.48
C LYS A 1105 -43.85 2.57 39.94
N LYS A 1106 -42.86 3.03 40.77
CA LYS A 1106 -42.96 3.74 42.09
C LYS A 1106 -41.54 3.90 42.73
N THR A 1107 -41.13 4.82 43.64
CA THR A 1107 -41.64 6.11 44.23
C THR A 1107 -40.43 7.02 44.65
N ARG A 1108 -40.61 8.18 45.32
CA ARG A 1108 -39.54 9.04 45.91
C ARG A 1108 -40.04 9.91 47.10
N ARG A 1109 -39.32 9.94 48.25
CA ARG A 1109 -39.25 10.98 49.35
C ARG A 1109 -38.48 10.37 50.58
N VAL A 1110 -37.90 11.05 51.58
CA VAL A 1110 -37.79 12.47 52.02
C VAL A 1110 -36.29 12.84 52.35
N GLN A 1111 -36.08 14.08 52.82
CA GLN A 1111 -34.91 14.84 53.35
C GLN A 1111 -34.57 14.52 54.85
N PRO A 1112 -33.44 15.00 55.43
CA PRO A 1112 -33.32 16.41 55.92
C PRO A 1112 -31.94 17.12 55.76
N GLN A 1113 -31.86 18.38 56.20
CA GLN A 1113 -30.67 19.27 56.22
C GLN A 1113 -30.14 19.52 57.64
N ALA A 1114 -28.86 19.91 57.78
CA ALA A 1114 -28.27 20.60 58.93
C ALA A 1114 -27.08 21.49 58.48
N PRO A 1115 -26.55 22.44 59.29
CA PRO A 1115 -26.12 23.75 58.77
C PRO A 1115 -24.60 24.03 58.77
N SER A 1116 -24.23 25.12 58.10
CA SER A 1116 -22.88 25.71 58.06
C SER A 1116 -22.54 26.54 59.31
N GLY A 1117 -21.32 26.41 59.82
CA GLY A 1117 -20.73 27.32 60.81
C GLY A 1117 -19.22 27.42 60.63
N THR A 1118 -18.71 28.62 60.35
CA THR A 1118 -17.28 28.92 60.19
C THR A 1118 -16.59 29.12 61.53
N ALA A 1119 -15.48 28.42 61.75
CA ALA A 1119 -14.45 28.79 62.72
C ALA A 1119 -13.09 28.23 62.30
N THR A 1120 -12.15 29.11 61.98
CA THR A 1120 -10.73 28.75 61.81
C THR A 1120 -10.07 28.63 63.19
N PRO A 1121 -9.17 27.66 63.39
CA PRO A 1121 -7.98 27.93 64.17
C PRO A 1121 -6.67 27.61 63.43
N THR A 1122 -5.63 28.32 63.83
CA THR A 1122 -4.22 28.28 63.38
C THR A 1122 -3.54 26.91 63.65
N PRO A 1123 -2.36 26.63 63.08
CA PRO A 1123 -1.83 25.27 63.00
C PRO A 1123 -1.36 24.75 64.36
N ALA A 1124 -2.05 23.72 64.86
CA ALA A 1124 -1.55 22.82 65.89
C ALA A 1124 -1.00 21.55 65.22
N GLY A 1125 0.16 21.07 65.67
CA GLY A 1125 0.90 20.00 64.99
C GLY A 1125 0.11 18.70 64.84
N GLY A 1126 -0.01 18.22 63.60
CA GLY A 1126 -0.45 16.86 63.26
C GLY A 1126 0.60 15.80 63.61
N PRO A 1127 0.21 14.52 63.72
CA PRO A 1127 0.94 13.54 64.52
C PRO A 1127 2.22 13.02 63.86
N THR A 1128 3.23 12.77 64.69
CA THR A 1128 4.45 12.01 64.35
C THR A 1128 4.14 10.51 64.26
N GLY A 1129 3.37 10.12 63.25
CA GLY A 1129 3.13 8.71 62.90
C GLY A 1129 4.07 8.23 61.79
N ALA A 1130 4.22 6.91 61.66
CA ALA A 1130 5.06 6.32 60.62
C ALA A 1130 4.48 6.63 59.22
N ARG A 1131 5.31 7.24 58.36
CA ARG A 1131 5.00 7.47 56.94
C ARG A 1131 5.65 6.39 56.08
N LYS A 1132 5.04 6.06 54.94
CA LYS A 1132 5.58 5.12 53.96
C LYS A 1132 5.60 5.74 52.57
N ARG A 1133 6.71 5.56 51.87
CA ARG A 1133 6.88 5.96 50.46
C ARG A 1133 6.52 4.79 49.55
N VAL A 1134 5.72 5.06 48.52
CA VAL A 1134 5.26 4.12 47.49
C VAL A 1134 5.55 4.74 46.13
N VAL A 1135 6.15 3.99 45.21
CA VAL A 1135 6.35 4.44 43.82
C VAL A 1135 5.16 3.98 42.99
N ALA A 1136 4.49 4.89 42.29
CA ALA A 1136 3.39 4.57 41.39
C ALA A 1136 3.91 4.15 40.00
N GLU A 1137 3.07 3.49 39.20
CA GLU A 1137 3.43 2.94 37.87
C GLU A 1137 3.99 3.99 36.88
N ASN A 1138 3.73 5.29 37.10
CA ASN A 1138 4.27 6.39 36.30
C ASN A 1138 5.59 6.96 36.84
N GLY A 1139 6.25 6.27 37.78
CA GLY A 1139 7.51 6.67 38.40
C GLY A 1139 7.41 7.73 39.49
N LYS A 1140 6.23 8.31 39.75
CA LYS A 1140 6.07 9.32 40.80
C LYS A 1140 6.04 8.71 42.20
N ILE A 1141 6.63 9.40 43.17
CA ILE A 1141 6.68 8.97 44.57
C ILE A 1141 5.47 9.53 45.32
N LEU A 1142 4.74 8.65 45.99
CA LEU A 1142 3.60 8.95 46.85
C LEU A 1142 3.98 8.63 48.31
N VAL A 1143 3.75 9.58 49.21
CA VAL A 1143 3.98 9.42 50.64
C VAL A 1143 2.63 9.24 51.32
N VAL A 1144 2.45 8.14 52.04
CA VAL A 1144 1.21 7.87 52.81
C VAL A 1144 1.53 7.97 54.29
N ASP A 1145 0.79 8.82 55.01
CA ASP A 1145 0.95 8.95 56.46
C ASP A 1145 0.10 7.94 57.25
N SER A 1146 0.17 8.02 58.58
CA SER A 1146 -0.54 7.13 59.50
C SER A 1146 -2.02 7.47 59.70
N LEU A 1147 -2.49 8.63 59.21
CA LEU A 1147 -3.91 8.97 59.15
C LEU A 1147 -4.52 8.49 57.82
N GLY A 1148 -3.66 8.14 56.86
CA GLY A 1148 -4.01 7.67 55.53
C GLY A 1148 -3.97 8.77 54.48
N ASP A 1149 -3.53 9.99 54.80
CA ASP A 1149 -3.42 11.04 53.80
C ASP A 1149 -2.24 10.76 52.86
N VAL A 1150 -2.45 11.10 51.58
CA VAL A 1150 -1.53 10.74 50.49
C VAL A 1150 -0.99 12.01 49.87
N TYR A 1151 0.32 12.16 49.90
CA TYR A 1151 1.05 13.29 49.35
C TYR A 1151 1.82 12.85 48.12
N LEU A 1152 1.90 13.71 47.11
CA LEU A 1152 2.72 13.55 45.93
C LEU A 1152 4.05 14.28 46.16
N GLU A 1153 5.16 13.57 46.10
CA GLU A 1153 6.50 14.15 46.18
C GLU A 1153 6.88 14.65 44.77
N GLY A 1154 7.14 15.96 44.65
CA GLY A 1154 7.47 16.63 43.39
C GLY A 1154 8.52 17.71 43.58
N GLU A 1155 9.45 17.79 42.64
CA GLU A 1155 10.49 18.82 42.58
C GLU A 1155 9.89 20.10 42.00
N ASP A 1156 10.17 21.26 42.62
CA ASP A 1156 9.78 22.56 42.09
C ASP A 1156 10.81 23.07 41.04
N ASP A 1157 10.50 24.19 40.38
CA ASP A 1157 11.34 24.77 39.33
C ASP A 1157 12.73 25.24 39.83
N GLU A 1158 12.97 25.18 41.15
CA GLU A 1158 14.22 25.56 41.84
C GLU A 1158 15.06 24.34 42.27
N GLY A 1159 14.54 23.12 42.09
CA GLY A 1159 15.21 21.85 42.45
C GLY A 1159 14.93 21.35 43.87
N GLU A 1160 13.97 21.95 44.59
CA GLU A 1160 13.63 21.57 45.95
C GLU A 1160 12.40 20.64 45.98
N VAL A 1161 12.48 19.58 46.78
CA VAL A 1161 11.47 18.52 46.82
C VAL A 1161 10.34 18.88 47.78
N ARG A 1162 9.11 19.08 47.26
CA ARG A 1162 7.91 19.39 48.04
C ARG A 1162 6.87 18.27 48.00
N GLU A 1163 6.16 18.09 49.12
CA GLU A 1163 5.05 17.15 49.27
C GLU A 1163 3.70 17.88 49.06
N PHE A 1164 2.93 17.49 48.04
CA PHE A 1164 1.61 18.07 47.72
C PHE A 1164 0.48 17.11 48.12
N LEU A 1165 -0.44 17.52 49.00
CA LEU A 1165 -1.58 16.69 49.41
C LEU A 1165 -2.50 16.41 48.22
N LEU A 1166 -2.85 15.14 47.98
CA LEU A 1166 -3.84 14.73 46.99
C LEU A 1166 -5.24 14.66 47.64
N ASP A 1167 -5.99 15.77 47.60
CA ASP A 1167 -7.41 15.80 48.00
C ASP A 1167 -8.34 15.83 46.76
N PRO A 1168 -9.20 14.81 46.53
CA PRO A 1168 -10.19 14.84 45.46
C PRO A 1168 -11.18 16.02 45.53
N ASN A 1169 -11.35 16.64 46.71
CA ASN A 1169 -12.30 17.72 46.94
C ASN A 1169 -11.79 19.11 46.50
N GLU A 1170 -10.48 19.30 46.29
CA GLU A 1170 -9.92 20.54 45.74
C GLU A 1170 -10.27 20.76 44.25
N LEU A 1171 -10.64 19.69 43.54
CA LEU A 1171 -11.07 19.76 42.14
C LEU A 1171 -12.42 20.48 42.02
N ALA A 1172 -12.36 21.79 41.76
CA ALA A 1172 -13.53 22.64 41.56
C ALA A 1172 -14.46 22.09 40.45
N LYS A 1173 -15.70 21.80 40.82
CA LYS A 1173 -16.70 21.27 39.89
C LYS A 1173 -17.09 22.34 38.84
N PRO A 1174 -17.01 22.03 37.53
CA PRO A 1174 -17.29 23.00 36.48
C PRO A 1174 -18.76 23.45 36.51
N THR A 1175 -19.00 24.69 36.11
CA THR A 1175 -20.33 25.32 36.04
C THR A 1175 -20.66 25.74 34.61
N MET A 1176 -21.91 26.14 34.36
CA MET A 1176 -22.29 26.69 33.05
C MET A 1176 -21.50 27.96 32.67
N LYS A 1177 -20.93 28.70 33.65
CA LYS A 1177 -20.10 29.89 33.40
C LYS A 1177 -18.72 29.54 32.81
N ASP A 1178 -18.29 28.29 32.95
CA ASP A 1178 -17.00 27.81 32.45
C ASP A 1178 -17.06 27.39 30.97
N THR A 1179 -18.27 27.36 30.42
CA THR A 1179 -18.52 27.02 29.02
C THR A 1179 -18.13 28.15 28.06
N ALA A 1180 -17.85 27.79 26.81
CA ALA A 1180 -17.50 28.74 25.76
C ALA A 1180 -18.61 29.76 25.48
N VAL A 1181 -19.87 29.39 25.70
CA VAL A 1181 -21.03 30.31 25.59
C VAL A 1181 -20.94 31.51 26.54
N PHE A 1182 -20.29 31.36 27.70
CA PHE A 1182 -20.07 32.48 28.62
C PHE A 1182 -18.66 33.08 28.49
N ARG A 1183 -17.61 32.26 28.35
CA ARG A 1183 -16.23 32.75 28.27
C ARG A 1183 -15.91 33.46 26.96
N ALA A 1184 -16.34 32.94 25.79
CA ALA A 1184 -15.96 33.52 24.51
C ALA A 1184 -16.56 34.92 24.25
N PRO A 1185 -17.82 35.23 24.60
CA PRO A 1185 -18.33 36.60 24.47
C PRO A 1185 -17.62 37.60 25.40
N ILE A 1186 -17.23 37.19 26.61
CA ILE A 1186 -16.47 38.03 27.55
C ILE A 1186 -15.05 38.29 27.00
N PHE A 1187 -14.39 37.26 26.48
CA PHE A 1187 -13.09 37.35 25.82
C PHE A 1187 -13.12 38.27 24.59
N LEU A 1188 -14.09 38.08 23.68
CA LEU A 1188 -14.31 38.94 22.52
C LEU A 1188 -14.60 40.39 22.91
N PHE A 1189 -15.42 40.62 23.96
CA PHE A 1189 -15.68 41.96 24.49
C PHE A 1189 -14.40 42.62 25.02
N ASN A 1190 -13.59 41.90 25.79
CA ASN A 1190 -12.33 42.40 26.35
C ASN A 1190 -11.31 42.74 25.25
N ILE A 1191 -11.25 41.96 24.17
CA ILE A 1191 -10.33 42.20 23.03
C ILE A 1191 -10.79 43.38 22.15
N THR A 1192 -12.09 43.56 21.96
CA THR A 1192 -12.64 44.54 20.99
C THR A 1192 -12.96 45.89 21.62
N ALA A 1193 -13.93 45.96 22.53
CA ALA A 1193 -14.43 47.20 23.11
C ALA A 1193 -13.81 47.51 24.49
N GLY A 1194 -13.48 46.48 25.27
CA GLY A 1194 -12.92 46.60 26.62
C GLY A 1194 -11.58 47.33 26.69
N ARG A 1195 -10.80 47.35 25.60
CA ARG A 1195 -9.56 48.12 25.47
C ARG A 1195 -9.74 49.65 25.46
N PHE A 1196 -10.93 50.15 25.14
CA PHE A 1196 -11.19 51.59 24.98
C PHE A 1196 -12.08 52.20 26.09
N LEU A 1197 -12.53 51.39 27.04
CA LEU A 1197 -13.23 51.88 28.23
C LEU A 1197 -12.20 52.27 29.31
N PRO A 1198 -12.25 53.49 29.87
CA PRO A 1198 -11.40 53.84 31.01
C PRO A 1198 -11.78 52.94 32.19
N LYS A 1199 -10.80 52.24 32.77
CA LYS A 1199 -10.99 51.44 34.00
C LYS A 1199 -11.38 52.36 35.15
N LYS A 1200 -12.68 52.56 35.32
CA LYS A 1200 -13.23 53.23 36.49
C LYS A 1200 -13.31 52.20 37.61
N ASN A 1201 -12.42 52.34 38.61
CA ASN A 1201 -12.63 51.68 39.89
C ASN A 1201 -13.95 52.19 40.48
N SER A 1202 -14.89 51.28 40.71
CA SER A 1202 -16.01 51.48 41.62
C SER A 1202 -16.18 50.18 42.39
N GLU A 1203 -15.88 50.24 43.68
CA GLU A 1203 -15.78 49.07 44.55
C GLU A 1203 -17.12 48.35 44.70
N LEU A 1204 -17.05 47.02 44.69
CA LEU A 1204 -17.64 46.24 45.76
C LEU A 1204 -16.43 45.78 46.59
N ALA A 1205 -16.28 46.37 47.77
CA ALA A 1205 -15.00 46.45 48.45
C ALA A 1205 -14.53 45.11 49.02
N TYR A 1206 -13.22 44.90 48.90
CA TYR A 1206 -12.45 44.11 49.86
C TYR A 1206 -12.52 44.76 51.25
N ASP A 1207 -12.21 43.99 52.28
CA ASP A 1207 -11.46 44.54 53.41
C ASP A 1207 -10.23 43.65 53.65
N VAL A 1208 -9.06 44.25 53.52
CA VAL A 1208 -7.74 43.68 53.84
C VAL A 1208 -6.97 44.78 54.54
N SER A 1209 -6.67 44.56 55.82
CA SER A 1209 -5.60 45.26 56.50
C SER A 1209 -4.27 44.61 56.11
N GLY A 1210 -3.42 45.32 55.38
CA GLY A 1210 -2.06 44.88 55.07
C GLY A 1210 -1.04 45.34 56.13
N ASP A 1211 0.22 44.98 55.89
CA ASP A 1211 1.39 45.85 56.08
C ASP A 1211 2.47 45.38 55.07
N GLU A 1212 3.41 46.27 54.74
CA GLU A 1212 4.21 46.28 53.50
C GLU A 1212 5.62 45.63 53.65
N ASP A 1213 6.19 45.06 52.58
CA ASP A 1213 7.41 45.62 51.95
C ASP A 1213 7.84 44.96 50.61
N ASP A 1214 8.14 45.83 49.63
CA ASP A 1214 8.98 45.84 48.41
C ASP A 1214 9.06 44.74 47.30
N SER A 1215 9.15 45.24 46.04
CA SER A 1215 9.55 44.61 44.74
C SER A 1215 8.92 43.26 44.31
N ASP A 1216 8.18 43.11 43.21
CA ASP A 1216 8.60 43.36 41.80
C ASP A 1216 7.41 43.28 40.77
N VAL A 1217 7.67 43.47 39.48
CA VAL A 1217 6.67 43.69 38.40
C VAL A 1217 5.81 42.45 38.00
N PRO A 1218 4.46 42.51 37.92
CA PRO A 1218 3.63 41.37 37.48
C PRO A 1218 3.43 41.27 35.95
N GLN A 1219 3.75 40.12 35.37
CA GLN A 1219 3.35 39.68 34.03
C GLN A 1219 2.05 38.83 34.08
N PRO A 1220 1.24 38.76 33.00
CA PRO A 1220 -0.09 38.14 33.03
C PRO A 1220 -0.08 36.62 32.88
N THR A 1221 -1.01 35.94 33.56
CA THR A 1221 -1.24 34.50 33.43
C THR A 1221 -1.88 34.11 32.08
N PRO A 1222 -1.52 32.96 31.46
CA PRO A 1222 -1.95 32.65 30.10
C PRO A 1222 -3.38 32.11 30.02
N SER A 1223 -4.13 32.57 29.02
CA SER A 1223 -5.36 31.93 28.58
C SER A 1223 -5.08 30.72 27.67
N THR A 1224 -5.95 29.73 27.73
CA THR A 1224 -5.99 28.58 26.80
C THR A 1224 -6.12 29.02 25.33
N ASP A 1225 -5.02 29.02 24.59
CA ASP A 1225 -4.95 28.93 23.12
C ASP A 1225 -3.50 28.63 22.71
N SER A 1226 -3.17 27.35 22.51
CA SER A 1226 -2.00 26.86 21.76
C SER A 1226 -2.06 25.33 21.65
N ALA A 1227 -2.39 24.83 20.47
CA ALA A 1227 -2.25 23.43 20.09
C ALA A 1227 -1.78 23.41 18.63
N GLY A 1228 -0.46 23.24 18.46
CA GLY A 1228 0.29 23.60 17.25
C GLY A 1228 0.88 25.01 17.37
N GLU A 1229 2.18 25.25 17.08
CA GLU A 1229 3.27 24.36 16.66
C GLU A 1229 4.61 24.83 17.28
N ASP A 1230 5.72 24.26 16.82
CA ASP A 1230 7.12 24.68 16.99
C ASP A 1230 7.85 24.42 18.32
N PHE A 1231 8.72 23.39 18.28
CA PHE A 1231 10.04 23.48 18.90
C PHE A 1231 11.10 23.08 17.85
N GLU A 1232 11.89 24.07 17.42
CA GLU A 1232 12.98 23.90 16.47
C GLU A 1232 14.30 23.49 17.19
N LEU A 1233 15.10 22.69 16.46
CA LEU A 1233 16.57 22.73 16.40
C LEU A 1233 17.48 22.26 17.57
N LEU A 1234 18.42 21.41 17.14
CA LEU A 1234 19.87 21.37 17.47
C LEU A 1234 20.37 20.85 18.82
N ASP A 1235 20.95 19.65 18.74
CA ASP A 1235 22.37 19.38 19.04
C ASP A 1235 23.19 20.49 19.74
N LYS A 1236 23.55 20.26 21.00
CA LYS A 1236 24.92 19.79 21.33
C LYS A 1236 25.18 19.47 22.82
N SER A 1237 25.88 18.35 23.00
CA SER A 1237 26.96 18.16 24.00
C SER A 1237 26.61 18.17 25.50
N THR A 1238 26.44 16.97 26.06
CA THR A 1238 26.98 16.63 27.40
C THR A 1238 27.67 15.27 27.39
N ASP A 1239 28.94 15.27 26.95
CA ASP A 1239 29.86 14.18 27.24
C ASP A 1239 30.49 14.43 28.62
N SER A 1240 29.93 13.87 29.70
CA SER A 1240 30.64 13.69 30.98
C SER A 1240 29.91 12.74 31.94
N LEU A 1241 30.69 11.99 32.75
CA LEU A 1241 30.27 10.99 33.74
C LEU A 1241 29.70 9.69 33.12
N SER A 1242 30.56 8.74 32.73
CA SER A 1242 31.29 7.97 33.74
C SER A 1242 32.54 7.24 33.20
N LYS A 1243 33.72 7.66 33.68
CA LYS A 1243 34.87 6.74 33.82
C LYS A 1243 35.83 7.24 34.90
N ALA A 1244 35.72 6.65 36.09
CA ALA A 1244 36.67 6.86 37.18
C ALA A 1244 37.68 5.71 37.21
N LYS A 1245 38.94 5.99 36.81
CA LYS A 1245 40.21 5.50 37.40
C LYS A 1245 41.36 5.54 36.39
N ALA A 1246 42.23 6.54 36.50
CA ALA A 1246 43.68 6.37 36.69
C ALA A 1246 44.36 7.75 36.75
N SER A 1247 45.30 7.92 37.67
CA SER A 1247 46.06 9.16 37.87
C SER A 1247 47.22 9.30 36.88
N GLY A 1248 47.51 10.53 36.45
CA GLY A 1248 48.70 10.84 35.65
C GLY A 1248 48.81 12.33 35.34
N ALA A 1249 49.69 13.05 36.04
CA ALA A 1249 49.86 14.49 35.86
C ALA A 1249 50.92 14.84 34.80
N SER A 1250 50.68 15.89 34.01
CA SER A 1250 51.64 17.02 33.84
C SER A 1250 51.10 18.11 32.88
N GLN A 1251 51.70 19.29 32.97
CA GLN A 1251 51.29 20.53 32.27
C GLN A 1251 51.95 20.66 30.88
N GLY A 1252 51.30 21.31 29.89
CA GLY A 1252 51.89 21.46 28.55
C GLY A 1252 51.25 22.50 27.61
N LYS A 1253 51.41 23.79 27.91
CA LYS A 1253 51.28 25.01 27.06
C LYS A 1253 50.71 24.94 25.61
N ALA A 1254 49.77 25.87 25.35
CA ALA A 1254 49.50 26.65 24.13
C ALA A 1254 50.62 26.70 23.04
N ASN A 1255 50.34 26.91 21.73
CA ASN A 1255 49.70 28.13 21.17
C ASN A 1255 49.68 28.11 19.61
N LYS A 1256 48.61 28.61 18.94
CA LYS A 1256 48.53 29.00 17.49
C LYS A 1256 48.75 27.86 16.45
N ARG A 1257 48.27 27.91 15.20
CA ARG A 1257 47.84 29.04 14.32
C ARG A 1257 46.93 28.57 13.15
N LYS A 1258 45.99 29.42 12.75
CA LYS A 1258 45.36 29.61 11.40
C LYS A 1258 45.47 28.50 10.34
N GLY A 1259 44.32 28.07 9.78
CA GLY A 1259 44.29 27.21 8.58
C GLY A 1259 42.92 26.96 7.92
N LYS A 1260 42.17 28.03 7.63
CA LYS A 1260 41.16 28.18 6.55
C LYS A 1260 40.57 26.90 5.87
N LYS A 1261 39.24 26.77 6.00
CA LYS A 1261 38.28 26.14 5.06
C LYS A 1261 38.53 24.68 4.64
N ARG A 1262 37.77 23.78 5.25
CA ARG A 1262 36.57 23.28 4.55
C ARG A 1262 35.36 23.91 5.24
#